data_AF-A0AAD5VVF1-F1
#
_entry.id   AF-A0AAD5VVF1-F1
#
_cell.length_a   1.000
_cell.length_b   1.000
_cell.length_c   1.000
_cell.angle_alpha   90.00
_cell.angle_beta   90.00
_cell.angle_gamma   90.00
#
_symmetry.space_group_name_H-M   'P 1'
#
loop_
_entity.id
_entity.type
_entity.pdbx_description
1 polymer ?
#
loop_
_entity_poly.entity_id
_entity_poly.type
_entity_poly.pdbx_seq_one_letter_code
_entity_poly.pdbx_strand_id
1 'polypeptide(L)'
;MKFFGSLLDIAPFLLLELVQATTAKGNSKCRCIYGESCWPSDDDFKTLSAQLSQPLIHPVPAASACYPVDHPSGNCSEVQENWFNGIWRSNQPGAYENPNFETYTNKNGSLSGCYLNTTLGLPCEQGSVPPIGIDARTIEDVQAAVRFVEQHNLRFVVKNTGHDYLGRSAGKGAFMIWTHNLKNITYNANFIPEGGSSAEAVAAFTVGAGVQWSEAYEAAREQQRFIVGGLSSDMSNGAAGGWIMGGGHSAFSPTYGLGVDNVIQFTIVQPDGEHVVANAHNNADLFWALRGGGAGSWGVVTSATYQTYELIPLSMSVINVTFPNPEVAQTVGTKFVGLHPQLSDMGWGGYSFITNDTLFAAFVAPNVSLAEHNTTMDPFFDFTRNATGGSGVEIFVDAYDNFHAWLAVLEAGGSAGGTQQLGGNVELASRLLSREAAEQRPEETARLFLSFDLIAINFVAGGAVARANPDSVALNPGWRKAVAMAYTADGWEDGATGEVVRAARQRVAEYVRRLDPISPDSTTYMNEASLYEPNFKKSFFGDHYDKLRQIKRKYDPKSFFLVAEVVATAVFQVLAAVPKGPWDQFNITPKSRDSRPIKVHSVRGEVQDPGALIGSGTATFAEDGSFVVLDFGQEVGGRVFLNVDSAGENSSLSLSFTESAEFINPATSDSSCRAVASMDGDGIQLLPVPLQRGLFMQTIGELRGGFRYLTIVSNSDAPVGIFGVGVQNSFMPHWDDLTAYTGYFFANDPGFHDPDFLTKLWRDSNLAPILKILSQKSELMLGFQGDLGISTNTELVALDDILPSKNALLVMFSTQEPATGALQYSGPPINARGSDTYIAWSLIGTYNVWLYTGDLDFVQTVWANYTKAIAFLQNQVDETGLMNVPQSFANDWGREGGQGHNSAANVLLYRALVVLSELASELGDTDSAASFAANASSLKEAINNILWDDQVELYRDNDLSTLHPQDGNAMAVVFNVTETQGQNEASTLLEGFTANGSLGYRSAAGANFDHSFTSHSHGWATGPTSALTFHVLGIGITSPQGKSWAVNPVLSGLDSAEGGFETTLGWFGVKWEANETVLTVQVTTPHATTGTVNIPGSGQIQVDGEPVDGGSVSLAGGDHVLKRFLS
;
A
#
# COMPACT_ATOMS: atom_id res chain seq x y z
N MET A 1 -64.24 -8.65 45.91
CA MET A 1 -63.07 -9.54 45.70
C MET A 1 -61.83 -8.71 46.08
N LYS A 2 -61.36 -8.59 47.34
CA LYS A 2 -60.64 -9.55 48.22
C LYS A 2 -59.46 -10.20 47.45
N PHE A 3 -58.16 -10.03 47.75
CA PHE A 3 -57.40 -9.63 48.95
C PHE A 3 -55.96 -9.15 48.58
N PHE A 4 -55.35 -8.34 49.44
CA PHE A 4 -53.90 -7.99 49.52
C PHE A 4 -53.21 -8.90 50.59
N GLY A 5 -51.91 -9.21 50.44
CA GLY A 5 -51.01 -9.82 51.46
C GLY A 5 -50.97 -11.36 51.44
N SER A 6 -49.85 -12.08 51.62
CA SER A 6 -48.60 -11.77 52.32
C SER A 6 -47.57 -12.93 52.20
N LEU A 7 -46.28 -12.55 52.18
CA LEU A 7 -45.08 -13.20 52.75
C LEU A 7 -44.47 -14.51 52.16
N LEU A 8 -43.16 -14.38 51.85
CA LEU A 8 -42.02 -15.27 52.10
C LEU A 8 -42.24 -16.79 52.04
N ASP A 9 -41.68 -17.41 51.00
CA ASP A 9 -40.53 -18.32 51.10
C ASP A 9 -40.12 -18.82 49.70
N ILE A 10 -38.84 -19.20 49.56
CA ILE A 10 -38.17 -19.82 48.40
C ILE A 10 -37.45 -18.86 47.43
N ALA A 11 -36.35 -18.26 47.92
CA ALA A 11 -35.08 -18.30 47.18
C ALA A 11 -34.42 -19.65 47.51
N PRO A 12 -33.78 -20.40 46.59
CA PRO A 12 -32.83 -19.89 45.57
C PRO A 12 -32.85 -20.67 44.22
N PHE A 13 -33.21 -20.04 43.09
CA PHE A 13 -32.92 -20.62 41.76
C PHE A 13 -32.76 -19.60 40.62
N LEU A 14 -32.58 -18.30 40.92
CA LEU A 14 -32.51 -17.22 39.91
C LEU A 14 -31.31 -16.28 40.12
N LEU A 15 -30.20 -16.82 40.64
CA LEU A 15 -28.95 -16.06 40.89
C LEU A 15 -27.70 -16.79 40.37
N LEU A 16 -27.85 -17.57 39.29
CA LEU A 16 -26.74 -18.24 38.61
C LEU A 16 -26.65 -17.99 37.08
N GLU A 17 -27.49 -17.13 36.51
CA GLU A 17 -27.42 -16.74 35.08
C GLU A 17 -27.06 -15.25 34.85
N LEU A 18 -26.68 -14.52 35.90
CA LEU A 18 -26.28 -13.11 35.83
C LEU A 18 -24.82 -12.85 36.26
N VAL A 19 -23.98 -13.89 36.27
CA VAL A 19 -22.53 -13.79 36.59
C VAL A 19 -21.63 -14.46 35.52
N GLN A 20 -22.14 -14.69 34.30
CA GLN A 20 -21.31 -15.13 33.16
C GLN A 20 -21.37 -14.19 31.95
N ALA A 21 -21.73 -12.93 32.16
CA ALA A 21 -21.70 -11.87 31.14
C ALA A 21 -20.88 -10.66 31.61
N THR A 22 -19.68 -10.90 32.15
CA THR A 22 -18.71 -9.83 32.44
C THR A 22 -17.31 -10.30 32.09
N THR A 23 -17.03 -10.40 30.79
CA THR A 23 -15.73 -10.14 30.14
C THR A 23 -15.90 -10.25 28.61
N ALA A 24 -16.86 -9.52 28.04
CA ALA A 24 -16.72 -9.16 26.63
C ALA A 24 -15.56 -8.14 26.56
N LYS A 25 -14.32 -8.65 26.39
CA LYS A 25 -13.16 -7.82 26.05
C LYS A 25 -13.56 -6.97 24.86
N GLY A 26 -13.53 -5.64 25.01
CA GLY A 26 -13.84 -4.71 23.94
C GLY A 26 -13.05 -5.05 22.68
N ASN A 27 -13.69 -4.86 21.52
CA ASN A 27 -13.10 -5.06 20.20
C ASN A 27 -11.85 -4.17 20.04
N SER A 28 -10.70 -4.66 20.47
CA SER A 28 -9.39 -4.07 20.20
C SER A 28 -9.08 -4.26 18.72
N LYS A 29 -8.90 -3.17 17.96
CA LYS A 29 -8.46 -3.26 16.55
C LYS A 29 -7.03 -3.80 16.42
N CYS A 30 -6.23 -3.72 17.48
CA CYS A 30 -4.91 -4.34 17.56
C CYS A 30 -5.03 -5.80 18.02
N ARG A 31 -4.24 -6.68 17.41
CA ARG A 31 -4.04 -8.04 17.89
C ARG A 31 -3.27 -8.01 19.20
N CYS A 32 -3.72 -8.79 20.18
CA CYS A 32 -3.08 -8.86 21.49
C CYS A 32 -1.70 -9.52 21.39
N ILE A 33 -0.68 -8.89 21.98
CA ILE A 33 0.70 -9.41 22.02
C ILE A 33 1.14 -9.71 23.46
N TYR A 34 2.15 -10.56 23.58
CA TYR A 34 2.71 -10.97 24.86
C TYR A 34 3.14 -9.76 25.71
N GLY A 35 2.72 -9.76 26.98
CA GLY A 35 2.98 -8.69 27.94
C GLY A 35 1.87 -7.64 28.05
N GLU A 36 0.88 -7.64 27.16
CA GLU A 36 -0.29 -6.77 27.25
C GLU A 36 -1.35 -7.31 28.22
N SER A 37 -2.20 -6.44 28.76
CA SER A 37 -3.27 -6.82 29.69
C SER A 37 -4.35 -7.71 29.06
N CYS A 38 -4.47 -7.68 27.73
CA CYS A 38 -5.37 -8.56 26.98
C CYS A 38 -4.85 -10.00 26.86
N TRP A 39 -3.58 -10.26 27.18
CA TRP A 39 -2.94 -11.56 26.98
C TRP A 39 -3.66 -12.65 27.79
N PRO A 40 -3.76 -13.90 27.27
CA PRO A 40 -4.46 -14.96 27.99
C PRO A 40 -3.83 -15.23 29.35
N SER A 41 -4.67 -15.56 30.32
CA SER A 41 -4.23 -15.94 31.66
C SER A 41 -3.63 -17.34 31.68
N ASP A 42 -2.93 -17.69 32.76
CA ASP A 42 -2.41 -19.05 32.96
C ASP A 42 -3.54 -20.10 32.91
N ASP A 43 -4.75 -19.77 33.36
CA ASP A 43 -5.90 -20.69 33.31
C ASP A 43 -6.47 -20.84 31.89
N ASP A 44 -6.43 -19.78 31.08
CA ASP A 44 -6.75 -19.87 29.65
C ASP A 44 -5.76 -20.80 28.94
N PHE A 45 -4.45 -20.66 29.20
CA PHE A 45 -3.41 -21.53 28.64
C PHE A 45 -3.50 -22.97 29.14
N LYS A 46 -3.89 -23.22 30.41
CA LYS A 46 -4.21 -24.58 30.88
C LYS A 46 -5.38 -25.20 30.12
N THR A 47 -6.39 -24.40 29.80
CA THR A 47 -7.55 -24.84 29.02
C THR A 47 -7.17 -25.22 27.60
N LEU A 48 -6.32 -24.43 26.94
CA LEU A 48 -5.74 -24.79 25.65
C LEU A 48 -4.89 -26.06 25.78
N SER A 49 -3.97 -26.11 26.75
CA SER A 49 -3.07 -27.24 26.95
C SER A 49 -3.79 -28.57 27.20
N ALA A 50 -5.01 -28.55 27.75
CA ALA A 50 -5.82 -29.75 27.93
C ALA A 50 -6.43 -30.30 26.62
N GLN A 51 -6.46 -29.49 25.56
CA GLN A 51 -6.96 -29.87 24.22
C GLN A 51 -5.84 -30.32 23.28
N LEU A 52 -4.58 -30.01 23.61
CA LEU A 52 -3.43 -30.30 22.77
C LEU A 52 -2.85 -31.70 23.06
N SER A 53 -2.28 -32.31 22.03
CA SER A 53 -1.55 -33.57 22.11
C SER A 53 -0.17 -33.42 22.77
N GLN A 54 0.38 -32.21 22.78
CA GLN A 54 1.66 -31.86 23.41
C GLN A 54 1.48 -30.68 24.37
N PRO A 55 2.33 -30.56 25.41
CA PRO A 55 2.39 -29.35 26.23
C PRO A 55 2.69 -28.11 25.37
N LEU A 56 2.26 -26.94 25.85
CA LEU A 56 2.66 -25.66 25.26
C LEU A 56 4.19 -25.55 25.23
N ILE A 57 4.70 -25.00 24.14
CA ILE A 57 6.13 -24.72 23.97
C ILE A 57 6.43 -23.27 24.33
N HIS A 58 7.65 -23.02 24.81
CA HIS A 58 8.17 -21.69 25.13
C HIS A 58 9.44 -21.44 24.31
N PRO A 59 9.30 -21.02 23.03
CA PRO A 59 10.45 -20.84 22.16
C PRO A 59 11.38 -19.75 22.69
N VAL A 60 12.69 -20.03 22.62
CA VAL A 60 13.76 -19.08 22.97
C VAL A 60 14.72 -18.96 21.79
N PRO A 61 15.34 -17.79 21.58
CA PRO A 61 16.34 -17.63 20.51
C PRO A 61 17.43 -18.70 20.57
N ALA A 62 17.88 -19.21 19.41
CA ALA A 62 18.81 -20.34 19.36
C ALA A 62 20.11 -20.08 20.13
N ALA A 63 20.61 -18.85 20.07
CA ALA A 63 21.81 -18.43 20.78
C ALA A 63 21.65 -18.37 22.31
N SER A 64 20.43 -18.47 22.88
CA SER A 64 20.21 -18.32 24.32
C SER A 64 20.95 -19.35 25.17
N ALA A 65 21.24 -20.53 24.62
CA ALA A 65 22.04 -21.56 25.26
C ALA A 65 23.47 -21.10 25.57
N CYS A 66 23.97 -20.06 24.88
CA CYS A 66 25.27 -19.43 25.13
C CYS A 66 25.24 -18.38 26.25
N TYR A 67 24.08 -18.13 26.88
CA TYR A 67 23.90 -17.09 27.89
C TYR A 67 23.40 -17.64 29.23
N PRO A 68 23.75 -16.98 30.36
CA PRO A 68 24.75 -15.90 30.46
C PRO A 68 26.18 -16.42 30.15
N VAL A 69 27.05 -15.54 29.66
CA VAL A 69 28.34 -15.93 29.03
C VAL A 69 29.29 -16.64 30.00
N ASP A 70 29.25 -16.29 31.28
CA ASP A 70 30.05 -16.89 32.35
C ASP A 70 29.54 -18.28 32.76
N HIS A 71 28.24 -18.52 32.63
CA HIS A 71 27.58 -19.77 33.00
C HIS A 71 26.47 -20.11 31.98
N PRO A 72 26.83 -20.57 30.76
CA PRO A 72 25.86 -20.82 29.70
C PRO A 72 24.73 -21.75 30.15
N SER A 73 23.49 -21.37 29.85
CA SER A 73 22.30 -22.12 30.24
C SER A 73 22.12 -23.44 29.47
N GLY A 74 22.83 -23.62 28.36
CA GLY A 74 22.81 -24.82 27.54
C GLY A 74 24.16 -25.12 26.88
N ASN A 75 24.13 -25.94 25.83
CA ASN A 75 25.32 -26.38 25.10
C ASN A 75 25.73 -25.37 24.02
N CYS A 76 26.45 -24.31 24.41
CA CYS A 76 26.88 -23.28 23.46
C CYS A 76 27.76 -23.83 22.32
N SER A 77 28.60 -24.84 22.59
CA SER A 77 29.46 -25.43 21.56
C SER A 77 28.65 -26.11 20.46
N GLU A 78 27.57 -26.80 20.80
CA GLU A 78 26.66 -27.39 19.81
C GLU A 78 25.97 -26.33 18.95
N VAL A 79 25.54 -25.22 19.56
CA VAL A 79 24.95 -24.08 18.83
C VAL A 79 25.96 -23.50 17.84
N GLN A 80 27.22 -23.32 18.25
CA GLN A 80 28.28 -22.80 17.39
C GLN A 80 28.61 -23.76 16.24
N GLU A 81 28.66 -25.06 16.51
CA GLU A 81 28.96 -26.09 15.50
C GLU A 81 27.85 -26.24 14.46
N ASN A 82 26.58 -26.07 14.86
CA ASN A 82 25.42 -26.32 14.00
C ASN A 82 24.72 -25.03 13.51
N TRP A 83 25.29 -23.84 13.79
CA TRP A 83 24.62 -22.57 13.51
C TRP A 83 24.17 -22.43 12.04
N PHE A 84 24.97 -22.94 11.12
CA PHE A 84 24.74 -22.88 9.67
C PHE A 84 24.03 -24.13 9.11
N ASN A 85 23.58 -25.04 9.97
CA ASN A 85 22.85 -26.26 9.57
C ASN A 85 21.34 -26.01 9.67
N GLY A 86 20.66 -25.91 8.53
CA GLY A 86 19.24 -25.61 8.46
C GLY A 86 18.34 -26.73 8.99
N ILE A 87 18.72 -27.99 8.85
CA ILE A 87 18.02 -29.10 9.52
C ILE A 87 18.09 -28.95 11.05
N TRP A 88 19.23 -28.57 11.60
CA TRP A 88 19.37 -28.31 13.04
C TRP A 88 18.55 -27.09 13.48
N ARG A 89 18.57 -26.00 12.70
CA ARG A 89 17.78 -24.78 13.01
C ARG A 89 16.28 -25.06 12.94
N SER A 90 15.80 -25.68 11.86
CA SER A 90 14.36 -25.98 11.66
C SER A 90 13.79 -26.92 12.73
N ASN A 91 14.61 -27.80 13.31
CA ASN A 91 14.24 -28.64 14.45
C ASN A 91 14.03 -27.89 15.78
N GLN A 92 14.23 -26.57 15.79
CA GLN A 92 14.06 -25.74 16.97
C GLN A 92 12.95 -24.70 16.74
N PRO A 93 11.96 -24.60 17.64
CA PRO A 93 10.88 -23.64 17.47
C PRO A 93 11.38 -22.19 17.49
N GLY A 94 12.49 -21.90 18.18
CA GLY A 94 13.06 -20.55 18.31
C GLY A 94 14.07 -20.12 17.24
N ALA A 95 14.54 -21.02 16.37
CA ALA A 95 15.60 -20.72 15.39
C ALA A 95 15.06 -20.50 13.98
N TYR A 96 15.57 -19.49 13.26
CA TYR A 96 15.17 -19.17 11.89
C TYR A 96 16.39 -19.26 10.98
N GLU A 97 16.21 -19.66 9.72
CA GLU A 97 17.35 -19.84 8.81
C GLU A 97 18.13 -18.54 8.62
N ASN A 98 17.42 -17.41 8.58
CA ASN A 98 18.02 -16.09 8.58
C ASN A 98 17.86 -15.46 9.98
N PRO A 99 18.93 -15.35 10.80
CA PRO A 99 18.86 -14.85 12.18
C PRO A 99 18.39 -13.40 12.29
N ASN A 100 18.38 -12.62 11.20
CA ASN A 100 17.77 -11.29 11.23
C ASN A 100 16.28 -11.34 11.60
N PHE A 101 15.59 -12.46 11.39
CA PHE A 101 14.21 -12.69 11.85
C PHE A 101 14.09 -13.23 13.27
N GLU A 102 15.21 -13.53 13.95
CA GLU A 102 15.27 -13.68 15.40
C GLU A 102 15.38 -12.33 16.10
N THR A 103 15.93 -11.33 15.40
CA THR A 103 16.09 -9.96 15.92
C THR A 103 14.87 -9.07 15.63
N TYR A 104 14.75 -7.98 16.40
CA TYR A 104 13.72 -6.95 16.22
C TYR A 104 14.33 -5.56 16.28
N THR A 105 14.04 -4.72 15.27
CA THR A 105 14.42 -3.30 15.28
C THR A 105 13.38 -2.48 16.05
N ASN A 106 13.78 -1.92 17.19
CA ASN A 106 12.93 -1.03 17.98
C ASN A 106 12.74 0.34 17.29
N LYS A 107 11.69 1.07 17.69
CA LYS A 107 11.36 2.40 17.12
C LYS A 107 12.50 3.41 17.25
N ASN A 108 13.33 3.29 18.28
CA ASN A 108 14.50 4.14 18.51
C ASN A 108 15.75 3.70 17.70
N GLY A 109 15.62 2.69 16.83
CA GLY A 109 16.71 2.15 16.02
C GLY A 109 17.62 1.14 16.73
N SER A 110 17.41 0.83 18.01
CA SER A 110 18.12 -0.24 18.70
C SER A 110 17.66 -1.62 18.21
N LEU A 111 18.57 -2.60 18.21
CA LEU A 111 18.23 -3.99 17.88
C LEU A 111 18.07 -4.79 19.16
N SER A 112 16.95 -5.49 19.27
CA SER A 112 16.66 -6.47 20.31
C SER A 112 16.83 -7.86 19.74
N GLY A 113 17.66 -8.71 20.36
CA GLY A 113 17.92 -10.05 19.88
C GLY A 113 18.92 -10.79 20.76
N CYS A 114 19.25 -12.01 20.36
CA CYS A 114 20.22 -12.85 21.04
C CYS A 114 21.25 -13.34 20.01
N TYR A 115 22.50 -12.93 20.18
CA TYR A 115 23.54 -13.06 19.15
C TYR A 115 24.45 -14.25 19.42
N LEU A 116 24.94 -14.89 18.37
CA LEU A 116 25.89 -16.00 18.52
C LEU A 116 27.24 -15.48 19.05
N ASN A 117 27.64 -14.28 18.61
CA ASN A 117 28.87 -13.65 19.05
C ASN A 117 28.74 -13.09 20.48
N THR A 118 29.00 -13.93 21.48
CA THR A 118 28.92 -13.55 22.90
C THR A 118 29.97 -12.51 23.33
N THR A 119 31.01 -12.28 22.52
CA THR A 119 32.06 -11.29 22.85
C THR A 119 31.59 -9.84 22.72
N LEU A 120 30.42 -9.61 22.12
CA LEU A 120 29.80 -8.28 21.96
C LEU A 120 29.40 -7.63 23.29
N GLY A 121 29.28 -8.40 24.38
CA GLY A 121 28.84 -7.90 25.68
C GLY A 121 27.38 -7.44 25.72
N LEU A 122 26.58 -7.81 24.71
CA LEU A 122 25.15 -7.51 24.63
C LEU A 122 24.33 -8.58 25.38
N PRO A 123 23.21 -8.21 26.02
CA PRO A 123 22.30 -9.18 26.62
C PRO A 123 21.59 -10.03 25.54
N CYS A 124 21.20 -11.24 25.92
CA CYS A 124 20.34 -12.09 25.10
C CYS A 124 18.88 -11.72 25.33
N GLU A 125 18.21 -11.20 24.30
CA GLU A 125 16.81 -10.79 24.33
C GLU A 125 15.96 -11.64 23.36
N GLN A 126 14.64 -11.70 23.62
CA GLN A 126 13.69 -12.51 22.85
C GLN A 126 13.57 -12.09 21.37
N GLY A 127 13.76 -10.79 21.06
CA GLY A 127 13.64 -10.25 19.71
C GLY A 127 12.27 -10.52 19.07
N SER A 128 12.29 -11.12 17.87
CA SER A 128 11.09 -11.48 17.09
C SER A 128 10.63 -12.93 17.31
N VAL A 129 11.31 -13.69 18.17
CA VAL A 129 10.94 -15.08 18.48
C VAL A 129 9.68 -15.11 19.36
N PRO A 130 8.60 -15.78 18.95
CA PRO A 130 7.40 -15.95 19.78
C PRO A 130 7.71 -16.57 21.16
N PRO A 131 7.22 -16.01 22.27
CA PRO A 131 7.53 -16.50 23.62
C PRO A 131 6.72 -17.73 24.05
N ILE A 132 5.63 -18.04 23.36
CA ILE A 132 4.80 -19.22 23.62
C ILE A 132 4.13 -19.70 22.32
N GLY A 133 3.82 -20.98 22.24
CA GLY A 133 3.07 -21.55 21.13
C GLY A 133 2.68 -23.00 21.34
N ILE A 134 2.27 -23.65 20.24
CA ILE A 134 2.00 -25.09 20.19
C ILE A 134 3.01 -25.80 19.30
N ASP A 135 3.34 -27.04 19.68
CA ASP A 135 3.94 -28.03 18.80
C ASP A 135 2.83 -28.89 18.20
N ALA A 136 2.38 -28.55 16.99
CA ALA A 136 1.26 -29.23 16.35
C ALA A 136 1.69 -30.62 15.85
N ARG A 137 1.02 -31.68 16.34
CA ARG A 137 1.25 -33.07 15.92
C ARG A 137 0.03 -33.69 15.21
N THR A 138 -1.14 -33.08 15.40
CA THR A 138 -2.42 -33.54 14.87
C THR A 138 -3.20 -32.38 14.23
N ILE A 139 -4.25 -32.69 13.46
CA ILE A 139 -5.13 -31.67 12.89
C ILE A 139 -5.90 -30.96 14.02
N GLU A 140 -6.28 -31.71 15.05
CA GLU A 140 -6.99 -31.22 16.23
C GLU A 140 -6.18 -30.17 17.00
N ASP A 141 -4.84 -30.33 17.09
CA ASP A 141 -3.96 -29.33 17.69
C ASP A 141 -4.03 -27.99 16.94
N VAL A 142 -4.01 -28.06 15.59
CA VAL A 142 -4.09 -26.86 14.73
C VAL A 142 -5.46 -26.19 14.90
N GLN A 143 -6.55 -26.95 14.90
CA GLN A 143 -7.89 -26.41 15.11
C GLN A 143 -8.04 -25.78 16.50
N ALA A 144 -7.52 -26.42 17.55
CA ALA A 144 -7.54 -25.88 18.91
C ALA A 144 -6.77 -24.56 19.00
N ALA A 145 -5.59 -24.47 18.39
CA ALA A 145 -4.81 -23.24 18.35
C ALA A 145 -5.49 -22.12 17.54
N VAL A 146 -6.03 -22.42 16.36
CA VAL A 146 -6.76 -21.42 15.54
C VAL A 146 -7.94 -20.83 16.32
N ARG A 147 -8.76 -21.69 16.95
CA ARG A 147 -9.90 -21.25 17.78
C ARG A 147 -9.44 -20.43 18.98
N PHE A 148 -8.36 -20.84 19.65
CA PHE A 148 -7.81 -20.10 20.80
C PHE A 148 -7.28 -18.72 20.40
N VAL A 149 -6.55 -18.64 19.29
CA VAL A 149 -6.06 -17.37 18.72
C VAL A 149 -7.23 -16.45 18.37
N GLU A 150 -8.31 -16.98 17.78
CA GLU A 150 -9.52 -16.19 17.47
C GLU A 150 -10.18 -15.69 18.75
N GLN A 151 -10.42 -16.59 19.71
CA GLN A 151 -11.07 -16.29 20.99
C GLN A 151 -10.35 -15.19 21.77
N HIS A 152 -9.02 -15.17 21.74
CA HIS A 152 -8.20 -14.22 22.48
C HIS A 152 -7.64 -13.08 21.62
N ASN A 153 -8.03 -13.00 20.34
CA ASN A 153 -7.57 -11.98 19.39
C ASN A 153 -6.03 -11.86 19.33
N LEU A 154 -5.31 -12.98 19.37
CA LEU A 154 -3.85 -12.97 19.48
C LEU A 154 -3.19 -12.59 18.16
N ARG A 155 -2.06 -11.87 18.23
CA ARG A 155 -1.10 -11.86 17.12
C ARG A 155 -0.49 -13.24 17.11
N PHE A 156 -0.47 -13.90 15.96
CA PHE A 156 0.12 -15.24 15.84
C PHE A 156 0.93 -15.37 14.56
N VAL A 157 1.78 -16.40 14.53
CA VAL A 157 2.57 -16.78 13.37
C VAL A 157 2.46 -18.28 13.15
N VAL A 158 2.45 -18.69 11.89
CA VAL A 158 2.57 -20.09 11.50
C VAL A 158 4.01 -20.32 11.08
N LYS A 159 4.70 -21.21 11.77
CA LYS A 159 6.08 -21.55 11.47
C LYS A 159 6.17 -23.02 11.08
N ASN A 160 6.72 -23.26 9.89
CA ASN A 160 7.20 -24.56 9.49
C ASN A 160 8.69 -24.67 9.87
N THR A 161 9.58 -24.34 8.93
CA THR A 161 11.04 -24.49 9.10
C THR A 161 11.74 -23.20 9.54
N GLY A 162 11.12 -22.04 9.33
CA GLY A 162 11.76 -20.74 9.57
C GLY A 162 12.65 -20.24 8.43
N HIS A 163 12.52 -20.80 7.22
CA HIS A 163 13.33 -20.47 6.03
C HIS A 163 12.95 -19.17 5.31
N ASP A 164 11.96 -18.44 5.81
CA ASP A 164 11.39 -17.31 5.07
C ASP A 164 12.37 -16.12 4.96
N TYR A 165 12.48 -15.52 3.76
CA TYR A 165 13.30 -14.32 3.50
C TYR A 165 12.55 -12.99 3.75
N LEU A 166 11.25 -13.05 4.07
CA LEU A 166 10.39 -11.89 4.30
C LEU A 166 9.85 -11.86 5.74
N GLY A 167 10.39 -12.69 6.65
CA GLY A 167 9.98 -12.72 8.06
C GLY A 167 8.53 -13.16 8.32
N ARG A 168 7.87 -13.78 7.34
CA ARG A 168 6.44 -14.15 7.39
C ARG A 168 6.11 -15.20 8.45
N SER A 169 7.11 -15.93 8.93
CA SER A 169 6.99 -16.91 10.01
C SER A 169 7.44 -16.41 11.38
N ALA A 170 7.85 -15.14 11.52
CA ALA A 170 8.37 -14.54 12.75
C ALA A 170 7.50 -13.37 13.24
N GLY A 171 7.52 -13.08 14.54
CA GLY A 171 6.67 -12.03 15.09
C GLY A 171 6.90 -11.75 16.56
N LYS A 172 7.36 -10.53 16.88
CA LYS A 172 7.55 -10.07 18.26
C LYS A 172 6.24 -10.17 19.05
N GLY A 173 6.31 -10.87 20.18
CA GLY A 173 5.20 -11.07 21.11
C GLY A 173 4.03 -11.87 20.54
N ALA A 174 4.21 -12.57 19.42
CA ALA A 174 3.16 -13.39 18.82
C ALA A 174 3.00 -14.75 19.52
N PHE A 175 1.87 -15.41 19.31
CA PHE A 175 1.65 -16.83 19.59
C PHE A 175 2.13 -17.69 18.41
N MET A 176 2.87 -18.77 18.64
CA MET A 176 3.37 -19.64 17.57
C MET A 176 2.47 -20.85 17.34
N ILE A 177 2.16 -21.13 16.06
CA ILE A 177 1.68 -22.44 15.61
C ILE A 177 2.84 -23.09 14.85
N TRP A 178 3.52 -24.04 15.49
CA TRP A 178 4.66 -24.73 14.89
C TRP A 178 4.20 -26.03 14.23
N THR A 179 4.25 -26.08 12.89
CA THR A 179 3.75 -27.21 12.10
C THR A 179 4.85 -28.22 11.73
N HIS A 180 6.10 -27.95 12.11
CA HIS A 180 7.29 -28.74 11.74
C HIS A 180 7.13 -30.23 12.00
N ASN A 181 6.41 -30.61 13.06
CA ASN A 181 6.28 -32.01 13.46
C ASN A 181 5.09 -32.75 12.84
N LEU A 182 4.34 -32.12 11.93
CA LEU A 182 3.37 -32.80 11.05
C LEU A 182 4.12 -33.52 9.92
N LYS A 183 4.79 -34.63 10.26
CA LYS A 183 5.76 -35.36 9.42
C LYS A 183 5.18 -36.56 8.66
N ASN A 184 3.86 -36.71 8.56
CA ASN A 184 3.26 -37.86 7.86
C ASN A 184 3.60 -37.83 6.36
N ILE A 185 4.03 -38.95 5.79
CA ILE A 185 4.31 -39.11 4.36
C ILE A 185 3.63 -40.39 3.88
N THR A 186 2.80 -40.28 2.83
CA THR A 186 2.09 -41.44 2.27
C THR A 186 2.19 -41.45 0.76
N TYR A 187 2.52 -42.62 0.20
CA TYR A 187 2.52 -42.87 -1.24
C TYR A 187 1.24 -43.59 -1.66
N ASN A 188 0.64 -43.16 -2.77
CA ASN A 188 -0.46 -43.84 -3.41
C ASN A 188 -0.22 -43.90 -4.92
N ALA A 189 -0.06 -45.10 -5.46
CA ALA A 189 0.20 -45.32 -6.88
C ALA A 189 -0.99 -44.97 -7.79
N ASN A 190 -2.22 -44.94 -7.25
CA ASN A 190 -3.44 -44.60 -7.97
C ASN A 190 -4.26 -43.58 -7.15
N PHE A 191 -3.62 -42.49 -6.75
CA PHE A 191 -4.27 -41.41 -6.02
C PHE A 191 -5.32 -40.74 -6.91
N ILE A 192 -6.54 -40.63 -6.40
CA ILE A 192 -7.63 -39.88 -7.02
C ILE A 192 -7.91 -38.69 -6.11
N PRO A 193 -7.78 -37.44 -6.60
CA PRO A 193 -8.17 -36.27 -5.83
C PRO A 193 -9.60 -36.41 -5.32
N GLU A 194 -9.86 -35.96 -4.09
CA GLU A 194 -11.19 -36.09 -3.50
C GLU A 194 -12.25 -35.40 -4.39
N GLY A 195 -13.35 -36.09 -4.69
CA GLY A 195 -14.38 -35.64 -5.63
C GLY A 195 -14.11 -35.98 -7.11
N GLY A 196 -12.89 -36.38 -7.45
CA GLY A 196 -12.48 -36.74 -8.80
C GLY A 196 -12.88 -38.17 -9.23
N SER A 197 -12.66 -38.45 -10.51
CA SER A 197 -12.97 -39.75 -11.12
C SER A 197 -11.74 -40.65 -11.25
N SER A 198 -11.94 -41.95 -11.50
CA SER A 198 -10.84 -42.89 -11.72
C SER A 198 -9.99 -42.58 -12.96
N ALA A 199 -10.47 -41.72 -13.87
CA ALA A 199 -9.70 -41.25 -15.02
C ALA A 199 -8.59 -40.26 -14.65
N GLU A 200 -8.63 -39.70 -13.44
CA GLU A 200 -7.67 -38.73 -12.91
C GLU A 200 -6.63 -39.39 -11.97
N ALA A 201 -6.61 -40.72 -11.92
CA ALA A 201 -5.70 -41.45 -11.06
C ALA A 201 -4.23 -41.21 -11.45
N VAL A 202 -3.41 -40.76 -10.49
CA VAL A 202 -1.98 -40.52 -10.67
C VAL A 202 -1.19 -41.10 -9.50
N ALA A 203 0.08 -41.44 -9.73
CA ALA A 203 0.99 -41.81 -8.64
C ALA A 203 1.37 -40.53 -7.87
N ALA A 204 1.05 -40.48 -6.57
CA ALA A 204 1.20 -39.28 -5.78
C ALA A 204 1.76 -39.55 -4.38
N PHE A 205 2.44 -38.54 -3.83
CA PHE A 205 2.82 -38.47 -2.42
C PHE A 205 2.02 -37.39 -1.72
N THR A 206 1.41 -37.73 -0.60
CA THR A 206 0.88 -36.75 0.35
C THR A 206 1.89 -36.55 1.47
N VAL A 207 2.36 -35.32 1.62
CA VAL A 207 3.33 -34.91 2.64
C VAL A 207 2.66 -33.96 3.63
N GLY A 208 2.86 -34.21 4.92
CA GLY A 208 2.37 -33.35 6.00
C GLY A 208 3.05 -31.99 5.98
N ALA A 209 2.42 -30.99 6.61
CA ALA A 209 2.87 -29.61 6.61
C ALA A 209 4.33 -29.41 7.04
N GLY A 210 4.79 -30.26 7.96
CA GLY A 210 6.13 -30.19 8.54
C GLY A 210 7.22 -30.89 7.72
N VAL A 211 6.86 -31.69 6.72
CA VAL A 211 7.81 -32.46 5.92
C VAL A 211 8.73 -31.52 5.15
N GLN A 212 10.03 -31.75 5.23
CA GLN A 212 11.08 -31.04 4.50
C GLN A 212 11.46 -31.81 3.24
N TRP A 213 12.13 -31.15 2.29
CA TRP A 213 12.51 -31.80 1.03
C TRP A 213 13.46 -32.98 1.22
N SER A 214 14.38 -32.94 2.20
CA SER A 214 15.22 -34.09 2.55
C SER A 214 14.39 -35.34 2.85
N GLU A 215 13.36 -35.19 3.69
CA GLU A 215 12.47 -36.28 4.08
C GLU A 215 11.58 -36.75 2.92
N ALA A 216 11.08 -35.80 2.11
CA ALA A 216 10.26 -36.13 0.94
C ALA A 216 11.05 -36.89 -0.15
N TYR A 217 12.30 -36.49 -0.40
CA TYR A 217 13.16 -37.19 -1.36
C TYR A 217 13.56 -38.58 -0.87
N GLU A 218 13.86 -38.74 0.42
CA GLU A 218 14.13 -40.05 1.01
C GLU A 218 12.93 -41.00 0.84
N ALA A 219 11.71 -40.53 1.16
CA ALA A 219 10.50 -41.33 0.97
C ALA A 219 10.23 -41.65 -0.51
N ALA A 220 10.48 -40.71 -1.42
CA ALA A 220 10.36 -40.92 -2.86
C ALA A 220 11.38 -41.96 -3.37
N ARG A 221 12.60 -41.98 -2.82
CA ARG A 221 13.63 -42.96 -3.13
C ARG A 221 13.18 -44.38 -2.80
N GLU A 222 12.56 -44.58 -1.64
CA GLU A 222 12.04 -45.89 -1.24
C GLU A 222 10.97 -46.43 -2.20
N GLN A 223 10.18 -45.54 -2.80
CA GLN A 223 9.15 -45.89 -3.78
C GLN A 223 9.63 -45.86 -5.24
N GLN A 224 10.92 -45.59 -5.47
CA GLN A 224 11.52 -45.45 -6.81
C GLN A 224 10.79 -44.40 -7.66
N ARG A 225 10.46 -43.26 -7.05
CA ARG A 225 9.76 -42.13 -7.69
C ARG A 225 10.63 -40.88 -7.69
N PHE A 226 10.35 -39.99 -8.64
CA PHE A 226 10.82 -38.60 -8.65
C PHE A 226 9.67 -37.65 -8.27
N ILE A 227 10.00 -36.61 -7.49
CA ILE A 227 9.08 -35.53 -7.11
C ILE A 227 9.77 -34.20 -7.42
N VAL A 228 9.06 -33.29 -8.07
CA VAL A 228 9.58 -31.94 -8.36
C VAL A 228 9.62 -31.14 -7.06
N GLY A 229 10.82 -30.85 -6.58
CA GLY A 229 11.01 -30.16 -5.30
C GLY A 229 12.15 -29.14 -5.30
N GLY A 230 12.27 -28.47 -4.14
CA GLY A 230 13.29 -27.46 -3.89
C GLY A 230 14.67 -28.06 -3.69
N LEU A 231 15.69 -27.23 -3.95
CA LEU A 231 17.09 -27.54 -3.66
C LEU A 231 17.67 -26.41 -2.80
N SER A 232 18.34 -26.75 -1.70
CA SER A 232 19.14 -25.86 -0.84
C SER A 232 20.45 -26.55 -0.44
N SER A 233 21.25 -26.04 0.49
CA SER A 233 22.48 -26.74 0.92
C SER A 233 22.22 -28.07 1.65
N ASP A 234 21.08 -28.17 2.34
CA ASP A 234 20.73 -29.31 3.22
C ASP A 234 19.28 -29.81 3.03
N MET A 235 18.57 -29.28 2.03
CA MET A 235 17.16 -29.57 1.75
C MET A 235 16.22 -29.29 2.92
N SER A 236 16.55 -28.32 3.78
CA SER A 236 15.75 -27.98 4.96
C SER A 236 14.44 -27.27 4.65
N ASN A 237 14.17 -26.82 3.42
CA ASN A 237 12.92 -26.11 3.08
C ASN A 237 11.70 -27.04 3.23
N GLY A 238 10.61 -26.49 3.76
CA GLY A 238 9.35 -27.22 3.97
C GLY A 238 8.61 -27.50 2.66
N ALA A 239 8.35 -28.78 2.36
CA ALA A 239 7.72 -29.24 1.14
C ALA A 239 6.23 -28.85 1.03
N ALA A 240 5.50 -28.72 2.13
CA ALA A 240 4.08 -28.30 2.15
C ALA A 240 3.87 -26.87 2.69
N GLY A 241 4.95 -26.11 2.86
CA GLY A 241 4.93 -24.77 3.45
C GLY A 241 4.97 -23.64 2.42
N GLY A 242 5.71 -22.57 2.74
CA GLY A 242 5.80 -21.40 1.88
C GLY A 242 6.45 -21.65 0.52
N TRP A 243 7.31 -22.66 0.39
CA TRP A 243 7.95 -23.02 -0.87
C TRP A 243 6.90 -23.26 -1.96
N ILE A 244 5.92 -24.13 -1.71
CA ILE A 244 4.87 -24.44 -2.68
C ILE A 244 3.86 -23.30 -2.83
N MET A 245 3.48 -22.64 -1.72
CA MET A 245 2.45 -21.61 -1.78
C MET A 245 2.88 -20.34 -2.52
N GLY A 246 4.19 -20.09 -2.67
CA GLY A 246 4.72 -18.96 -3.45
C GLY A 246 5.14 -19.30 -4.88
N GLY A 247 5.17 -20.59 -5.26
CA GLY A 247 5.56 -21.05 -6.61
C GLY A 247 6.38 -22.34 -6.59
N GLY A 248 7.50 -22.33 -5.87
CA GLY A 248 8.35 -23.51 -5.69
C GLY A 248 9.14 -23.86 -6.94
N HIS A 249 10.27 -23.21 -7.17
CA HIS A 249 11.14 -23.55 -8.29
C HIS A 249 12.02 -24.77 -8.02
N SER A 250 12.46 -25.43 -9.09
CA SER A 250 13.35 -26.59 -9.07
C SER A 250 14.34 -26.52 -10.23
N ALA A 251 15.50 -27.15 -10.10
CA ALA A 251 16.40 -27.38 -11.23
C ALA A 251 15.71 -28.14 -12.39
N PHE A 252 14.66 -28.89 -12.08
CA PHE A 252 13.88 -29.67 -13.06
C PHE A 252 12.62 -28.93 -13.56
N SER A 253 12.38 -27.70 -13.12
CA SER A 253 11.21 -26.93 -13.54
C SER A 253 11.12 -26.70 -15.05
N PRO A 254 12.22 -26.48 -15.80
CA PRO A 254 12.15 -26.40 -17.27
C PRO A 254 11.62 -27.69 -17.93
N THR A 255 11.71 -28.85 -17.26
CA THR A 255 11.15 -30.12 -17.76
C THR A 255 9.73 -30.40 -17.26
N TYR A 256 9.46 -30.19 -15.96
CA TYR A 256 8.22 -30.65 -15.31
C TYR A 256 7.29 -29.54 -14.79
N GLY A 257 7.64 -28.27 -15.01
CA GLY A 257 6.93 -27.12 -14.44
C GLY A 257 7.37 -26.81 -13.00
N LEU A 258 6.81 -25.75 -12.42
CA LEU A 258 7.09 -25.38 -11.03
C LEU A 258 6.40 -26.35 -10.06
N GLY A 259 6.73 -26.27 -8.78
CA GLY A 259 6.05 -27.01 -7.71
C GLY A 259 4.55 -26.79 -7.75
N VAL A 260 4.11 -25.54 -7.93
CA VAL A 260 2.68 -25.20 -8.09
C VAL A 260 2.04 -25.90 -9.27
N ASP A 261 2.77 -26.28 -10.31
CA ASP A 261 2.23 -27.00 -11.46
C ASP A 261 2.07 -28.52 -11.17
N ASN A 262 2.62 -29.00 -10.04
CA ASN A 262 2.71 -30.42 -9.66
C ASN A 262 1.90 -30.82 -8.42
N VAL A 263 1.46 -29.85 -7.61
CA VAL A 263 0.57 -30.11 -6.48
C VAL A 263 -0.87 -30.27 -6.95
N ILE A 264 -1.54 -31.34 -6.50
CA ILE A 264 -2.88 -31.73 -6.96
C ILE A 264 -3.96 -31.62 -5.86
N GLN A 265 -3.56 -31.54 -4.59
CA GLN A 265 -4.49 -31.37 -3.47
C GLN A 265 -3.78 -30.78 -2.24
N PHE A 266 -4.49 -29.98 -1.46
CA PHE A 266 -4.10 -29.57 -0.11
C PHE A 266 -5.17 -29.96 0.91
N THR A 267 -4.74 -30.12 2.16
CA THR A 267 -5.64 -30.04 3.32
C THR A 267 -5.25 -28.86 4.19
N ILE A 268 -6.23 -28.13 4.71
CA ILE A 268 -6.00 -26.83 5.35
C ILE A 268 -7.04 -26.57 6.45
N VAL A 269 -6.58 -25.99 7.57
CA VAL A 269 -7.46 -25.46 8.62
C VAL A 269 -7.71 -23.97 8.35
N GLN A 270 -8.97 -23.62 8.15
CA GLN A 270 -9.45 -22.27 7.81
C GLN A 270 -9.58 -21.36 9.03
N PRO A 271 -9.83 -20.04 8.86
CA PRO A 271 -9.98 -19.10 9.99
C PRO A 271 -11.05 -19.46 11.00
N ASP A 272 -12.13 -20.12 10.56
CA ASP A 272 -13.22 -20.62 11.40
C ASP A 272 -12.86 -21.92 12.15
N GLY A 273 -11.66 -22.46 11.92
CA GLY A 273 -11.19 -23.70 12.49
C GLY A 273 -11.69 -24.96 11.77
N GLU A 274 -12.36 -24.85 10.62
CA GLU A 274 -12.77 -26.01 9.82
C GLU A 274 -11.58 -26.59 9.05
N HIS A 275 -11.51 -27.92 8.96
CA HIS A 275 -10.49 -28.63 8.20
C HIS A 275 -11.07 -29.06 6.85
N VAL A 276 -10.55 -28.49 5.77
CA VAL A 276 -11.10 -28.67 4.42
C VAL A 276 -10.05 -29.20 3.44
N VAL A 277 -10.55 -29.82 2.37
CA VAL A 277 -9.77 -30.23 1.21
C VAL A 277 -9.88 -29.17 0.12
N ALA A 278 -8.74 -28.77 -0.46
CA ALA A 278 -8.67 -27.86 -1.59
C ALA A 278 -8.00 -28.57 -2.78
N ASN A 279 -8.75 -28.81 -3.85
CA ASN A 279 -8.30 -29.41 -5.11
C ASN A 279 -9.15 -28.90 -6.28
N ALA A 280 -9.04 -29.50 -7.47
CA ALA A 280 -9.82 -29.08 -8.65
C ALA A 280 -11.35 -29.25 -8.51
N HIS A 281 -11.81 -30.10 -7.58
CA HIS A 281 -13.21 -30.47 -7.39
C HIS A 281 -13.84 -29.86 -6.13
N ASN A 282 -13.04 -29.63 -5.09
CA ASN A 282 -13.46 -29.11 -3.79
C ASN A 282 -12.66 -27.85 -3.47
N ASN A 283 -13.36 -26.75 -3.14
CA ASN A 283 -12.75 -25.45 -2.84
C ASN A 283 -11.73 -25.01 -3.92
N ALA A 284 -12.10 -25.15 -5.19
CA ALA A 284 -11.19 -24.97 -6.34
C ALA A 284 -10.58 -23.57 -6.44
N ASP A 285 -11.29 -22.55 -5.98
CA ASP A 285 -10.78 -21.19 -5.86
C ASP A 285 -9.70 -21.07 -4.77
N LEU A 286 -9.90 -21.70 -3.60
CA LEU A 286 -8.88 -21.82 -2.56
C LEU A 286 -7.66 -22.61 -3.04
N PHE A 287 -7.88 -23.71 -3.77
CA PHE A 287 -6.82 -24.50 -4.37
C PHE A 287 -5.98 -23.68 -5.36
N TRP A 288 -6.65 -22.89 -6.20
CA TRP A 288 -5.98 -21.96 -7.11
C TRP A 288 -5.15 -20.91 -6.34
N ALA A 289 -5.70 -20.32 -5.27
CA ALA A 289 -5.01 -19.33 -4.44
C ALA A 289 -3.81 -19.91 -3.68
N LEU A 290 -3.90 -21.15 -3.17
CA LEU A 290 -2.78 -21.84 -2.53
C LEU A 290 -1.63 -22.15 -3.49
N ARG A 291 -1.86 -22.11 -4.80
CA ARG A 291 -0.86 -22.37 -5.84
C ARG A 291 -0.29 -21.06 -6.39
N GLY A 292 0.44 -20.32 -5.56
CA GLY A 292 1.14 -19.09 -5.97
C GLY A 292 0.61 -17.79 -5.33
N GLY A 293 -0.45 -17.85 -4.52
CA GLY A 293 -0.98 -16.68 -3.79
C GLY A 293 -0.23 -16.34 -2.49
N GLY A 294 0.84 -17.05 -2.16
CA GLY A 294 1.69 -16.79 -1.00
C GLY A 294 1.23 -17.45 0.30
N ALA A 295 2.19 -17.74 1.18
CA ALA A 295 1.94 -18.43 2.44
C ALA A 295 1.26 -17.56 3.49
N GLY A 296 0.60 -18.21 4.46
CA GLY A 296 0.11 -17.54 5.67
C GLY A 296 -1.07 -16.59 5.45
N SER A 297 -1.77 -16.69 4.32
CA SER A 297 -2.97 -15.89 4.01
C SER A 297 -4.27 -16.69 3.97
N TRP A 298 -4.22 -18.01 3.86
CA TRP A 298 -5.39 -18.81 3.48
C TRP A 298 -5.93 -19.71 4.60
N GLY A 299 -5.08 -20.00 5.57
CA GLY A 299 -5.28 -21.08 6.55
C GLY A 299 -3.94 -21.68 6.98
N VAL A 300 -4.00 -22.61 7.94
CA VAL A 300 -2.86 -23.45 8.31
C VAL A 300 -2.91 -24.72 7.46
N VAL A 301 -2.06 -24.81 6.44
CA VAL A 301 -1.93 -26.04 5.63
C VAL A 301 -1.49 -27.18 6.54
N THR A 302 -2.16 -28.32 6.46
CA THR A 302 -1.86 -29.55 7.22
C THR A 302 -1.20 -30.61 6.36
N SER A 303 -1.46 -30.64 5.05
CA SER A 303 -0.75 -31.49 4.08
C SER A 303 -0.86 -30.97 2.64
N ALA A 304 0.06 -31.42 1.78
CA ALA A 304 0.04 -31.20 0.34
C ALA A 304 0.27 -32.52 -0.40
N THR A 305 -0.43 -32.76 -1.50
CA THR A 305 -0.31 -33.95 -2.34
C THR A 305 0.31 -33.58 -3.68
N TYR A 306 1.44 -34.20 -4.00
CA TYR A 306 2.19 -34.01 -5.24
C TYR A 306 2.04 -35.20 -6.17
N GLN A 307 1.80 -34.96 -7.45
CA GLN A 307 2.02 -35.99 -8.45
C GLN A 307 3.52 -36.34 -8.55
N THR A 308 3.80 -37.57 -8.97
CA THR A 308 5.18 -38.09 -9.06
C THR A 308 5.47 -38.70 -10.42
N TYR A 309 6.75 -38.78 -10.75
CA TYR A 309 7.25 -39.26 -12.02
C TYR A 309 8.12 -40.50 -11.86
N GLU A 310 8.27 -41.24 -12.95
CA GLU A 310 9.24 -42.35 -13.03
C GLU A 310 10.67 -41.81 -12.91
N LEU A 311 11.55 -42.63 -12.34
CA LEU A 311 12.98 -42.35 -12.37
C LEU A 311 13.53 -42.57 -13.78
N ILE A 312 14.21 -41.56 -14.31
CA ILE A 312 14.85 -41.60 -15.63
C ILE A 312 16.30 -41.11 -15.53
N PRO A 313 17.20 -41.59 -16.42
CA PRO A 313 18.58 -41.12 -16.46
C PRO A 313 18.67 -39.61 -16.68
N LEU A 314 19.74 -38.98 -16.21
CA LEU A 314 19.97 -37.54 -16.39
C LEU A 314 21.45 -37.26 -16.65
N SER A 315 21.72 -36.12 -17.28
CA SER A 315 23.09 -35.60 -17.47
C SER A 315 23.27 -34.30 -16.71
N MET A 316 24.45 -34.11 -16.14
CA MET A 316 24.87 -32.90 -15.43
C MET A 316 26.07 -32.26 -16.14
N SER A 317 26.09 -30.94 -16.15
CA SER A 317 27.14 -30.10 -16.70
C SER A 317 27.52 -29.04 -15.67
N VAL A 318 28.79 -29.00 -15.27
CA VAL A 318 29.35 -27.95 -14.41
C VAL A 318 30.49 -27.26 -15.13
N ILE A 319 30.49 -25.93 -15.09
CA ILE A 319 31.60 -25.11 -15.56
C ILE A 319 31.99 -24.07 -14.51
N ASN A 320 33.29 -24.00 -14.21
CA ASN A 320 33.91 -22.94 -13.45
C ASN A 320 34.82 -22.15 -14.38
N VAL A 321 34.70 -20.83 -14.34
CA VAL A 321 35.52 -19.92 -15.14
C VAL A 321 36.08 -18.85 -14.24
N THR A 322 37.40 -18.69 -14.22
CA THR A 322 38.07 -17.49 -13.70
C THR A 322 38.39 -16.57 -14.88
N PHE A 323 37.85 -15.36 -14.86
CA PHE A 323 38.03 -14.42 -15.95
C PHE A 323 39.44 -13.78 -15.88
N PRO A 324 40.20 -13.74 -16.99
CA PRO A 324 41.51 -13.12 -17.00
C PRO A 324 41.45 -11.59 -16.97
N ASN A 325 40.34 -11.00 -17.38
CA ASN A 325 40.07 -9.56 -17.37
C ASN A 325 38.57 -9.26 -17.60
N PRO A 326 38.11 -8.02 -17.34
CA PRO A 326 36.70 -7.64 -17.51
C PRO A 326 36.13 -7.75 -18.94
N GLU A 327 36.96 -7.63 -19.98
CA GLU A 327 36.51 -7.75 -21.37
C GLU A 327 36.13 -9.20 -21.71
N VAL A 328 36.92 -10.16 -21.21
CA VAL A 328 36.59 -11.59 -21.31
C VAL A 328 35.37 -11.92 -20.45
N ALA A 329 35.26 -11.35 -19.24
CA ALA A 329 34.08 -11.51 -18.39
C ALA A 329 32.80 -11.06 -19.12
N GLN A 330 32.82 -9.87 -19.74
CA GLN A 330 31.71 -9.36 -20.56
C GLN A 330 31.40 -10.28 -21.75
N THR A 331 32.42 -10.76 -22.45
CA THR A 331 32.27 -11.63 -23.63
C THR A 331 31.64 -12.98 -23.28
N VAL A 332 32.18 -13.64 -22.25
CA VAL A 332 31.64 -14.94 -21.78
C VAL A 332 30.28 -14.75 -21.12
N GLY A 333 30.09 -13.71 -20.30
CA GLY A 333 28.81 -13.38 -19.67
C GLY A 333 27.70 -13.12 -20.68
N THR A 334 28.00 -12.40 -21.78
CA THR A 334 27.04 -12.16 -22.87
C THR A 334 26.61 -13.48 -23.51
N LYS A 335 27.56 -14.38 -23.80
CA LYS A 335 27.24 -15.69 -24.37
C LYS A 335 26.46 -16.56 -23.39
N PHE A 336 26.80 -16.50 -22.11
CA PHE A 336 26.13 -17.23 -21.03
C PHE A 336 24.67 -16.80 -20.89
N VAL A 337 24.39 -15.50 -20.81
CA VAL A 337 23.01 -14.98 -20.76
C VAL A 337 22.20 -15.45 -21.98
N GLY A 338 22.74 -15.29 -23.19
CA GLY A 338 22.06 -15.67 -24.43
C GLY A 338 21.82 -17.18 -24.61
N LEU A 339 22.43 -18.03 -23.78
CA LEU A 339 22.27 -19.49 -23.85
C LEU A 339 21.00 -19.99 -23.14
N HIS A 340 20.51 -19.25 -22.13
CA HIS A 340 19.39 -19.68 -21.27
C HIS A 340 18.11 -20.02 -22.04
N PRO A 341 17.64 -19.23 -23.02
CA PRO A 341 16.39 -19.53 -23.72
C PRO A 341 16.43 -20.91 -24.40
N GLN A 342 17.48 -21.17 -25.20
CA GLN A 342 17.67 -22.44 -25.90
C GLN A 342 17.76 -23.63 -24.94
N LEU A 343 18.54 -23.49 -23.87
CA LEU A 343 18.70 -24.57 -22.89
C LEU A 343 17.38 -24.90 -22.18
N SER A 344 16.57 -23.89 -21.85
CA SER A 344 15.31 -24.09 -21.14
C SER A 344 14.29 -24.81 -22.01
N ASP A 345 14.29 -24.51 -23.32
CA ASP A 345 13.45 -25.18 -24.31
C ASP A 345 13.83 -26.66 -24.47
N MET A 346 15.10 -26.98 -24.24
CA MET A 346 15.65 -28.33 -24.20
C MET A 346 15.50 -29.02 -22.83
N GLY A 347 14.86 -28.37 -21.85
CA GLY A 347 14.59 -28.93 -20.52
C GLY A 347 15.75 -28.86 -19.53
N TRP A 348 16.84 -28.17 -19.87
CA TRP A 348 17.94 -27.90 -18.95
C TRP A 348 17.52 -26.84 -17.94
N GLY A 349 17.87 -27.08 -16.67
CA GLY A 349 17.77 -26.10 -15.60
C GLY A 349 18.90 -26.26 -14.60
N GLY A 350 18.95 -25.40 -13.58
CA GLY A 350 19.98 -25.47 -12.55
C GLY A 350 20.30 -24.12 -11.94
N TYR A 351 21.51 -23.98 -11.40
CA TYR A 351 21.91 -22.84 -10.58
C TYR A 351 23.29 -22.35 -11.00
N SER A 352 23.46 -21.04 -10.96
CA SER A 352 24.69 -20.38 -11.37
C SER A 352 24.89 -19.08 -10.62
N PHE A 353 26.11 -18.59 -10.58
CA PHE A 353 26.41 -17.22 -10.17
C PHE A 353 27.52 -16.64 -11.02
N ILE A 354 27.52 -15.33 -11.15
CA ILE A 354 28.57 -14.59 -11.85
C ILE A 354 29.01 -13.40 -10.99
N THR A 355 30.31 -13.17 -10.96
CA THR A 355 30.97 -11.99 -10.40
C THR A 355 31.79 -11.32 -11.51
N ASN A 356 32.43 -10.21 -11.20
CA ASN A 356 33.42 -9.58 -12.09
C ASN A 356 34.60 -10.52 -12.47
N ASP A 357 34.90 -11.50 -11.63
CA ASP A 357 36.10 -12.35 -11.71
C ASP A 357 35.79 -13.83 -12.01
N THR A 358 34.56 -14.29 -11.78
CA THR A 358 34.23 -15.72 -11.87
C THR A 358 32.81 -15.99 -12.38
N LEU A 359 32.66 -17.06 -13.14
CA LEU A 359 31.37 -17.68 -13.45
C LEU A 359 31.37 -19.13 -12.95
N PHE A 360 30.34 -19.49 -12.19
CA PHE A 360 30.00 -20.86 -11.85
C PHE A 360 28.63 -21.17 -12.45
N ALA A 361 28.49 -22.29 -13.16
CA ALA A 361 27.19 -22.77 -13.61
C ALA A 361 27.10 -24.29 -13.52
N ALA A 362 26.04 -24.78 -12.87
CA ALA A 362 25.70 -26.19 -12.77
C ALA A 362 24.30 -26.41 -13.35
N PHE A 363 24.24 -27.14 -14.46
CA PHE A 363 23.00 -27.45 -15.17
C PHE A 363 22.75 -28.95 -15.22
N VAL A 364 21.48 -29.32 -15.20
CA VAL A 364 21.00 -30.69 -15.27
C VAL A 364 19.84 -30.79 -16.24
N ALA A 365 19.78 -31.88 -16.99
CA ALA A 365 18.63 -32.23 -17.81
C ALA A 365 18.32 -33.72 -17.70
N PRO A 366 17.05 -34.09 -17.46
CA PRO A 366 16.62 -35.47 -17.47
C PRO A 366 16.47 -35.99 -18.91
N ASN A 367 16.68 -37.29 -19.09
CA ASN A 367 16.57 -38.00 -20.35
C ASN A 367 17.47 -37.45 -21.48
N VAL A 368 18.66 -36.98 -21.12
CA VAL A 368 19.69 -36.53 -22.07
C VAL A 368 20.90 -37.47 -21.98
N SER A 369 21.30 -38.05 -23.10
CA SER A 369 22.52 -38.87 -23.18
C SER A 369 23.79 -38.01 -23.22
N LEU A 370 24.95 -38.57 -22.87
CA LEU A 370 26.24 -37.85 -22.96
C LEU A 370 26.53 -37.34 -24.39
N ALA A 371 26.09 -38.04 -25.43
CA ALA A 371 26.27 -37.59 -26.81
C ALA A 371 25.42 -36.35 -27.14
N GLU A 372 24.16 -36.32 -26.68
CA GLU A 372 23.27 -35.16 -26.83
C GLU A 372 23.72 -33.98 -25.96
N HIS A 373 24.18 -34.26 -24.74
CA HIS A 373 24.83 -33.28 -23.87
C HIS A 373 25.98 -32.58 -24.60
N ASN A 374 26.93 -33.34 -25.14
CA ASN A 374 28.10 -32.79 -25.84
C ASN A 374 27.68 -31.90 -27.01
N THR A 375 26.69 -32.34 -27.80
CA THR A 375 26.13 -31.54 -28.90
C THR A 375 25.53 -30.21 -28.40
N THR A 376 25.01 -30.18 -27.18
CA THR A 376 24.34 -29.02 -26.57
C THR A 376 25.33 -28.06 -25.90
N MET A 377 26.26 -28.58 -25.09
CA MET A 377 27.12 -27.77 -24.21
C MET A 377 28.51 -27.48 -24.77
N ASP A 378 29.07 -28.36 -25.61
CA ASP A 378 30.42 -28.17 -26.19
C ASP A 378 30.58 -26.83 -26.93
N PRO A 379 29.58 -26.32 -27.69
CA PRO A 379 29.71 -25.01 -28.34
C PRO A 379 29.96 -23.86 -27.35
N PHE A 380 29.39 -23.93 -26.14
CA PHE A 380 29.62 -22.92 -25.10
C PHE A 380 30.99 -23.13 -24.43
N PHE A 381 31.38 -24.38 -24.19
CA PHE A 381 32.68 -24.72 -23.62
C PHE A 381 33.84 -24.28 -24.52
N ASP A 382 33.76 -24.59 -25.80
CA ASP A 382 34.80 -24.23 -26.77
C ASP A 382 34.89 -22.72 -26.97
N PHE A 383 33.74 -22.03 -27.00
CA PHE A 383 33.69 -20.57 -27.00
C PHE A 383 34.41 -19.99 -25.78
N THR A 384 34.10 -20.51 -24.59
CA THR A 384 34.66 -20.03 -23.32
C THR A 384 36.17 -20.28 -23.24
N ARG A 385 36.64 -21.49 -23.58
CA ARG A 385 38.08 -21.79 -23.64
C ARG A 385 38.82 -20.89 -24.62
N ASN A 386 38.23 -20.61 -25.78
CA ASN A 386 38.85 -19.71 -26.75
C ASN A 386 38.92 -18.27 -26.21
N ALA A 387 37.84 -17.76 -25.61
CA ALA A 387 37.79 -16.42 -25.04
C ALA A 387 38.77 -16.22 -23.87
N THR A 388 39.02 -17.26 -23.06
CA THR A 388 39.96 -17.21 -21.92
C THR A 388 41.40 -17.58 -22.29
N GLY A 389 41.66 -18.00 -23.53
CA GLY A 389 42.95 -18.59 -23.93
C GLY A 389 43.23 -19.95 -23.28
N GLY A 390 42.20 -20.63 -22.78
CA GLY A 390 42.24 -21.96 -22.17
C GLY A 390 42.64 -22.00 -20.70
N SER A 391 43.00 -20.86 -20.09
CA SER A 391 43.35 -20.77 -18.67
C SER A 391 42.11 -20.52 -17.80
N GLY A 392 42.08 -21.09 -16.60
CA GLY A 392 41.03 -20.83 -15.61
C GLY A 392 39.65 -21.37 -15.98
N VAL A 393 39.56 -22.39 -16.85
CA VAL A 393 38.28 -23.04 -17.22
C VAL A 393 38.31 -24.50 -16.76
N GLU A 394 37.43 -24.85 -15.83
CA GLU A 394 37.23 -26.22 -15.37
C GLU A 394 35.83 -26.68 -15.77
N ILE A 395 35.74 -27.85 -16.39
CA ILE A 395 34.48 -28.42 -16.85
C ILE A 395 34.36 -29.82 -16.29
N PHE A 396 33.23 -30.11 -15.66
CA PHE A 396 32.85 -31.42 -15.17
C PHE A 396 31.52 -31.83 -15.81
N VAL A 397 31.50 -33.02 -16.39
CA VAL A 397 30.33 -33.58 -17.07
C VAL A 397 30.17 -35.00 -16.59
N ASP A 398 28.96 -35.34 -16.18
CA ASP A 398 28.65 -36.68 -15.71
C ASP A 398 27.21 -37.07 -16.04
N ALA A 399 26.94 -38.37 -16.05
CA ALA A 399 25.61 -38.92 -16.26
C ALA A 399 25.24 -39.84 -15.10
N TYR A 400 23.99 -39.74 -14.66
CA TYR A 400 23.48 -40.46 -13.51
C TYR A 400 22.29 -41.33 -13.93
N ASP A 401 22.19 -42.51 -13.32
CA ASP A 401 21.11 -43.46 -13.59
C ASP A 401 19.73 -42.87 -13.30
N ASN A 402 19.63 -41.95 -12.33
CA ASN A 402 18.42 -41.23 -11.97
C ASN A 402 18.69 -40.05 -11.01
N PHE A 403 17.61 -39.32 -10.66
CA PHE A 403 17.62 -38.21 -9.72
C PHE A 403 18.28 -38.52 -8.37
N HIS A 404 18.00 -39.67 -7.76
CA HIS A 404 18.52 -40.00 -6.43
C HIS A 404 20.02 -40.28 -6.45
N ALA A 405 20.53 -40.87 -7.53
CA ALA A 405 21.98 -41.05 -7.73
C ALA A 405 22.70 -39.69 -7.87
N TRP A 406 22.08 -38.73 -8.56
CA TRP A 406 22.60 -37.38 -8.69
C TRP A 406 22.53 -36.59 -7.38
N LEU A 407 21.40 -36.66 -6.67
CA LEU A 407 21.21 -35.98 -5.38
C LEU A 407 22.26 -36.44 -4.36
N ALA A 408 22.57 -37.74 -4.30
CA ALA A 408 23.59 -38.28 -3.42
C ALA A 408 25.00 -37.69 -3.68
N VAL A 409 25.31 -37.30 -4.92
CA VAL A 409 26.56 -36.60 -5.25
C VAL A 409 26.55 -35.17 -4.74
N LEU A 410 25.43 -34.45 -4.86
CA LEU A 410 25.30 -33.11 -4.29
C LEU A 410 25.44 -33.11 -2.77
N GLU A 411 24.82 -34.10 -2.10
CA GLU A 411 24.92 -34.28 -0.65
C GLU A 411 26.35 -34.65 -0.21
N ALA A 412 27.03 -35.54 -0.93
CA ALA A 412 28.40 -35.96 -0.62
C ALA A 412 29.46 -34.91 -0.98
N GLY A 413 29.19 -34.08 -1.99
CA GLY A 413 30.09 -33.03 -2.47
C GLY A 413 30.23 -31.84 -1.52
N GLY A 414 29.37 -31.77 -0.49
CA GLY A 414 29.36 -30.70 0.51
C GLY A 414 29.20 -29.33 -0.15
N SER A 415 27.96 -28.96 -0.52
CA SER A 415 27.58 -27.60 -0.95
C SER A 415 28.66 -26.87 -1.74
N ALA A 416 28.90 -27.29 -2.99
CA ALA A 416 29.77 -26.56 -3.89
C ALA A 416 29.21 -25.14 -4.13
N GLY A 417 29.81 -24.14 -3.49
CA GLY A 417 29.75 -22.74 -3.94
C GLY A 417 28.91 -21.76 -3.13
N GLY A 418 29.46 -21.28 -2.00
CA GLY A 418 29.74 -19.85 -1.83
C GLY A 418 28.56 -18.86 -1.79
N THR A 419 27.68 -18.96 -0.80
CA THR A 419 27.24 -17.85 0.07
C THR A 419 26.71 -18.49 1.34
N GLN A 420 27.01 -17.96 2.53
CA GLN A 420 26.37 -18.42 3.77
C GLN A 420 24.88 -18.02 3.73
N GLN A 421 24.05 -18.77 2.99
CA GLN A 421 22.62 -18.49 2.82
C GLN A 421 21.80 -18.82 4.07
N LEU A 422 22.31 -19.72 4.92
CA LEU A 422 21.71 -20.12 6.19
C LEU A 422 22.58 -19.56 7.32
N GLY A 423 21.98 -19.25 8.47
CA GLY A 423 22.69 -18.76 9.65
C GLY A 423 23.29 -17.35 9.53
N GLY A 424 23.11 -16.65 8.40
CA GLY A 424 23.58 -15.28 8.18
C GLY A 424 22.45 -14.25 8.20
N ASN A 425 22.74 -13.01 8.64
CA ASN A 425 21.79 -11.92 8.49
C ASN A 425 21.82 -11.44 7.03
N VAL A 426 20.74 -11.68 6.30
CA VAL A 426 20.70 -11.43 4.85
C VAL A 426 19.32 -10.95 4.41
N GLU A 427 19.32 -10.03 3.45
CA GLU A 427 18.14 -9.58 2.73
C GLU A 427 18.40 -9.62 1.22
N LEU A 428 17.40 -10.03 0.44
CA LEU A 428 17.53 -10.31 -0.99
C LEU A 428 16.87 -9.23 -1.84
N ALA A 429 17.41 -9.05 -3.04
CA ALA A 429 16.77 -8.35 -4.15
C ALA A 429 16.75 -9.27 -5.38
N SER A 430 15.60 -9.35 -6.04
CA SER A 430 15.44 -10.29 -7.16
C SER A 430 14.47 -9.78 -8.22
N ARG A 431 14.67 -10.31 -9.43
CA ARG A 431 13.77 -10.18 -10.57
C ARG A 431 13.80 -11.45 -11.41
N LEU A 432 12.69 -11.75 -12.08
CA LEU A 432 12.73 -12.76 -13.14
C LEU A 432 13.53 -12.22 -14.33
N LEU A 433 14.33 -13.07 -14.97
CA LEU A 433 14.99 -12.75 -16.23
C LEU A 433 14.04 -13.09 -17.38
N SER A 434 13.55 -12.06 -18.07
CA SER A 434 12.68 -12.25 -19.23
C SER A 434 13.41 -12.96 -20.38
N ARG A 435 12.67 -13.78 -21.13
CA ARG A 435 13.19 -14.37 -22.38
C ARG A 435 13.69 -13.29 -23.33
N GLU A 436 12.94 -12.20 -23.47
CA GLU A 436 13.30 -11.07 -24.33
C GLU A 436 14.65 -10.45 -23.96
N ALA A 437 14.88 -10.15 -22.67
CA ALA A 437 16.16 -9.60 -22.22
C ALA A 437 17.32 -10.57 -22.52
N ALA A 438 17.12 -11.87 -22.33
CA ALA A 438 18.13 -12.88 -22.61
C ALA A 438 18.41 -13.07 -24.12
N GLU A 439 17.39 -13.02 -24.98
CA GLU A 439 17.53 -13.23 -26.43
C GLU A 439 17.97 -11.97 -27.18
N GLN A 440 17.38 -10.82 -26.84
CA GLN A 440 17.51 -9.58 -27.62
C GLN A 440 18.54 -8.61 -27.01
N ARG A 441 18.77 -8.68 -25.70
CA ARG A 441 19.67 -7.77 -24.96
C ARG A 441 20.68 -8.52 -24.08
N PRO A 442 21.33 -9.61 -24.55
CA PRO A 442 22.23 -10.41 -23.72
C PRO A 442 23.47 -9.64 -23.26
N GLU A 443 23.99 -8.72 -24.08
CA GLU A 443 25.18 -7.94 -23.74
C GLU A 443 24.88 -6.92 -22.63
N GLU A 444 23.75 -6.21 -22.73
CA GLU A 444 23.28 -5.28 -21.71
C GLU A 444 23.01 -6.01 -20.39
N THR A 445 22.32 -7.14 -20.46
CA THR A 445 22.01 -7.98 -19.29
C THR A 445 23.29 -8.50 -18.61
N ALA A 446 24.26 -8.99 -19.39
CA ALA A 446 25.55 -9.45 -18.85
C ALA A 446 26.34 -8.30 -18.20
N ARG A 447 26.31 -7.11 -18.81
CA ARG A 447 26.96 -5.92 -18.24
C ARG A 447 26.34 -5.53 -16.90
N LEU A 448 25.02 -5.60 -16.80
CA LEU A 448 24.30 -5.39 -15.54
C LEU A 448 24.70 -6.44 -14.51
N PHE A 449 24.74 -7.73 -14.88
CA PHE A 449 25.12 -8.81 -13.97
C PHE A 449 26.54 -8.66 -13.42
N LEU A 450 27.49 -8.32 -14.27
CA LEU A 450 28.89 -8.06 -13.88
C LEU A 450 29.09 -6.79 -13.05
N SER A 451 28.05 -5.96 -12.90
CA SER A 451 28.09 -4.75 -12.06
C SER A 451 27.73 -4.99 -10.59
N PHE A 452 27.38 -6.24 -10.22
CA PHE A 452 27.16 -6.66 -8.84
C PHE A 452 28.38 -7.44 -8.34
N ASP A 453 28.63 -7.38 -7.04
CA ASP A 453 29.71 -8.16 -6.41
C ASP A 453 29.51 -9.66 -6.64
N LEU A 454 28.25 -10.10 -6.53
CA LEU A 454 27.80 -11.43 -6.92
C LEU A 454 26.34 -11.34 -7.33
N ILE A 455 26.00 -11.95 -8.46
CA ILE A 455 24.60 -12.19 -8.83
C ILE A 455 24.39 -13.68 -9.10
N ALA A 456 23.42 -14.25 -8.40
CA ALA A 456 22.97 -15.61 -8.62
C ALA A 456 21.86 -15.63 -9.67
N ILE A 457 21.90 -16.64 -10.53
CA ILE A 457 20.97 -16.82 -11.66
C ILE A 457 20.43 -18.25 -11.55
N ASN A 458 19.21 -18.33 -11.02
CA ASN A 458 18.44 -19.56 -10.87
C ASN A 458 17.79 -19.87 -12.22
N PHE A 459 18.35 -20.83 -12.94
CA PHE A 459 17.88 -21.24 -14.25
C PHE A 459 16.74 -22.25 -14.14
N VAL A 460 15.57 -21.73 -13.73
CA VAL A 460 14.44 -22.54 -13.24
C VAL A 460 13.11 -22.20 -13.91
N ALA A 461 13.14 -21.40 -14.98
CA ALA A 461 11.98 -21.04 -15.78
C ALA A 461 12.18 -21.44 -17.27
N GLY A 462 11.29 -21.01 -18.16
CA GLY A 462 11.28 -21.50 -19.55
C GLY A 462 10.78 -22.94 -19.67
N GLY A 463 10.91 -23.53 -20.86
CA GLY A 463 10.47 -24.91 -21.11
C GLY A 463 9.01 -25.17 -20.68
N ALA A 464 8.80 -26.18 -19.83
CA ALA A 464 7.49 -26.54 -19.29
C ALA A 464 6.85 -25.42 -18.46
N VAL A 465 7.63 -24.60 -17.75
CA VAL A 465 7.13 -23.44 -17.00
C VAL A 465 6.45 -22.44 -17.94
N ALA A 466 7.05 -22.17 -19.11
CA ALA A 466 6.52 -21.24 -20.10
C ALA A 466 5.30 -21.80 -20.87
N ARG A 467 5.19 -23.14 -21.00
CA ARG A 467 4.07 -23.81 -21.68
C ARG A 467 2.82 -23.96 -20.80
N ALA A 468 2.97 -23.89 -19.47
CA ALA A 468 1.85 -23.98 -18.55
C ALA A 468 0.88 -22.79 -18.73
N ASN A 469 -0.43 -23.06 -18.63
CA ASN A 469 -1.45 -22.01 -18.70
C ASN A 469 -1.24 -21.00 -17.54
N PRO A 470 -1.02 -19.70 -17.83
CA PRO A 470 -0.80 -18.69 -16.80
C PRO A 470 -1.92 -18.65 -15.76
N ASP A 471 -3.18 -18.84 -16.16
CA ASP A 471 -4.34 -18.70 -15.26
C ASP A 471 -4.73 -19.99 -14.53
N SER A 472 -4.02 -21.09 -14.76
CA SER A 472 -4.28 -22.38 -14.07
C SER A 472 -3.93 -22.36 -12.59
N VAL A 473 -3.12 -21.39 -12.17
CA VAL A 473 -2.59 -21.17 -10.82
C VAL A 473 -2.56 -19.67 -10.53
N ALA A 474 -2.41 -19.29 -9.27
CA ALA A 474 -2.34 -17.89 -8.86
C ALA A 474 -0.91 -17.30 -8.89
N LEU A 475 0.02 -18.03 -9.48
CA LEU A 475 1.39 -17.59 -9.68
C LEU A 475 1.43 -16.40 -10.65
N ASN A 476 2.24 -15.37 -10.35
CA ASN A 476 2.43 -14.23 -11.23
C ASN A 476 2.69 -14.68 -12.69
N PRO A 477 1.88 -14.24 -13.67
CA PRO A 477 2.03 -14.62 -15.08
C PRO A 477 3.41 -14.33 -15.68
N GLY A 478 4.19 -13.41 -15.10
CA GLY A 478 5.56 -13.12 -15.53
C GLY A 478 6.48 -14.34 -15.52
N TRP A 479 6.22 -15.34 -14.68
CA TRP A 479 6.93 -16.63 -14.71
C TRP A 479 6.85 -17.35 -16.06
N ARG A 480 5.74 -17.19 -16.77
CA ARG A 480 5.53 -17.83 -18.08
C ARG A 480 6.32 -17.13 -19.20
N LYS A 481 6.81 -15.92 -18.95
CA LYS A 481 7.65 -15.11 -19.86
C LYS A 481 9.14 -15.15 -19.50
N ALA A 482 9.50 -15.78 -18.38
CA ALA A 482 10.86 -15.81 -17.85
C ALA A 482 11.63 -17.06 -18.31
N VAL A 483 12.96 -16.96 -18.33
CA VAL A 483 13.89 -18.08 -18.54
C VAL A 483 14.70 -18.40 -17.29
N ALA A 484 14.91 -17.43 -16.41
CA ALA A 484 15.60 -17.61 -15.13
C ALA A 484 15.05 -16.62 -14.08
N MET A 485 15.57 -16.69 -12.87
CA MET A 485 15.44 -15.67 -11.84
C MET A 485 16.84 -15.21 -11.45
N ALA A 486 17.06 -13.89 -11.44
CA ALA A 486 18.31 -13.29 -11.00
C ALA A 486 18.11 -12.65 -9.63
N TYR A 487 19.05 -12.90 -8.71
CA TYR A 487 19.03 -12.28 -7.39
C TYR A 487 20.41 -11.95 -6.87
N THR A 488 20.46 -10.94 -6.02
CA THR A 488 21.63 -10.53 -5.25
C THR A 488 21.19 -10.30 -3.81
N ALA A 489 22.15 -10.23 -2.90
CA ALA A 489 21.90 -10.09 -1.48
C ALA A 489 22.76 -8.98 -0.89
N ASP A 490 22.35 -8.52 0.29
CA ASP A 490 23.20 -7.78 1.20
C ASP A 490 22.96 -8.27 2.63
N GLY A 491 23.94 -8.08 3.51
CA GLY A 491 23.90 -8.64 4.85
C GLY A 491 24.69 -7.82 5.86
N TRP A 492 24.72 -8.30 7.10
CA TRP A 492 25.46 -7.66 8.18
C TRP A 492 25.91 -8.65 9.25
N GLU A 493 26.97 -8.28 9.96
CA GLU A 493 27.51 -9.07 11.07
C GLU A 493 26.62 -8.98 12.32
N ASP A 494 26.75 -9.99 13.19
CA ASP A 494 26.10 -10.00 14.50
C ASP A 494 26.46 -8.77 15.34
N GLY A 495 25.47 -8.18 16.00
CA GLY A 495 25.66 -6.97 16.81
C GLY A 495 25.81 -5.67 16.02
N ALA A 496 25.60 -5.69 14.70
CA ALA A 496 25.57 -4.48 13.89
C ALA A 496 24.63 -3.41 14.47
N THR A 497 24.97 -2.14 14.28
CA THR A 497 24.08 -1.04 14.71
C THR A 497 22.87 -0.95 13.79
N GLY A 498 21.78 -0.35 14.28
CA GLY A 498 20.60 -0.10 13.43
C GLY A 498 20.90 0.77 12.20
N GLU A 499 21.98 1.56 12.19
CA GLU A 499 22.44 2.31 11.02
C GLU A 499 23.00 1.40 9.93
N VAL A 500 23.83 0.43 10.30
CA VAL A 500 24.39 -0.55 9.37
C VAL A 500 23.28 -1.38 8.73
N VAL A 501 22.32 -1.85 9.54
CA VAL A 501 21.14 -2.58 9.05
C VAL A 501 20.32 -1.72 8.08
N ARG A 502 20.05 -0.45 8.41
CA ARG A 502 19.35 0.47 7.50
C ARG A 502 20.09 0.69 6.19
N ALA A 503 21.42 0.82 6.23
CA ALA A 503 22.23 1.01 5.03
C ALA A 503 22.19 -0.23 4.11
N ALA A 504 22.26 -1.44 4.67
CA ALA A 504 22.12 -2.68 3.89
C ALA A 504 20.75 -2.74 3.20
N ARG A 505 19.68 -2.43 3.94
CA ARG A 505 18.30 -2.36 3.40
C ARG A 505 18.15 -1.37 2.26
N GLN A 506 18.79 -0.21 2.36
CA GLN A 506 18.79 0.80 1.30
C GLN A 506 19.49 0.30 0.03
N ARG A 507 20.61 -0.43 0.17
CA ARG A 507 21.30 -1.06 -0.96
C ARG A 507 20.47 -2.16 -1.60
N VAL A 508 19.80 -3.01 -0.81
CA VAL A 508 18.85 -4.01 -1.32
C VAL A 508 17.72 -3.33 -2.13
N ALA A 509 17.14 -2.24 -1.63
CA ALA A 509 16.12 -1.49 -2.36
C ALA A 509 16.66 -0.85 -3.66
N GLU A 510 17.95 -0.49 -3.71
CA GLU A 510 18.62 -0.05 -4.93
C GLU A 510 18.81 -1.21 -5.92
N TYR A 511 19.21 -2.38 -5.44
CA TYR A 511 19.37 -3.57 -6.26
C TYR A 511 18.07 -3.98 -6.95
N VAL A 512 16.93 -3.88 -6.24
CA VAL A 512 15.59 -4.07 -6.82
C VAL A 512 15.39 -3.19 -8.05
N ARG A 513 15.68 -1.88 -7.94
CA ARG A 513 15.55 -0.93 -9.06
C ARG A 513 16.52 -1.22 -10.20
N ARG A 514 17.75 -1.62 -9.88
CA ARG A 514 18.78 -1.94 -10.88
C ARG A 514 18.45 -3.20 -11.68
N LEU A 515 17.81 -4.19 -11.06
CA LEU A 515 17.41 -5.44 -11.71
C LEU A 515 16.10 -5.31 -12.51
N ASP A 516 15.25 -4.32 -12.24
CA ASP A 516 13.94 -4.17 -12.90
C ASP A 516 13.98 -4.21 -14.45
N PRO A 517 14.96 -3.61 -15.15
CA PRO A 517 15.00 -3.58 -16.62
C PRO A 517 15.13 -4.93 -17.33
N ILE A 518 15.52 -6.00 -16.62
CA ILE A 518 15.60 -7.35 -17.19
C ILE A 518 14.30 -8.15 -17.01
N SER A 519 13.37 -7.63 -16.21
CA SER A 519 12.18 -8.33 -15.76
C SER A 519 10.98 -8.18 -16.68
N PRO A 520 10.19 -9.25 -16.91
CA PRO A 520 8.88 -9.10 -17.52
C PRO A 520 7.94 -8.40 -16.53
N ASP A 521 7.46 -7.21 -16.86
CA ASP A 521 6.45 -6.48 -16.09
C ASP A 521 6.84 -6.24 -14.61
N SER A 522 8.14 -6.07 -14.32
CA SER A 522 8.68 -5.92 -12.96
C SER A 522 8.43 -7.14 -12.04
N THR A 523 8.21 -8.32 -12.60
CA THR A 523 7.90 -9.55 -11.85
C THR A 523 9.08 -10.04 -11.01
N THR A 524 8.79 -10.58 -9.84
CA THR A 524 9.77 -11.31 -9.02
C THR A 524 9.17 -12.55 -8.35
N TYR A 525 10.03 -13.40 -7.77
CA TYR A 525 9.63 -14.55 -6.98
C TYR A 525 9.42 -14.15 -5.52
N MET A 526 8.16 -14.12 -5.07
CA MET A 526 7.80 -13.64 -3.73
C MET A 526 8.47 -14.38 -2.56
N ASN A 527 8.98 -15.61 -2.74
CA ASN A 527 9.65 -16.32 -1.64
C ASN A 527 11.10 -15.89 -1.48
N GLU A 528 11.70 -15.28 -2.50
CA GLU A 528 13.10 -14.84 -2.52
C GLU A 528 13.17 -13.39 -3.01
N ALA A 529 12.35 -12.53 -2.41
CA ALA A 529 12.19 -11.12 -2.76
C ALA A 529 12.66 -10.19 -1.64
N SER A 530 12.59 -8.89 -1.92
CA SER A 530 12.88 -7.85 -0.93
C SER A 530 11.64 -7.51 -0.10
N LEU A 531 11.85 -7.30 1.21
CA LEU A 531 10.91 -6.69 2.16
C LEU A 531 10.56 -5.22 1.87
N TYR A 532 11.19 -4.65 0.85
CA TYR A 532 11.04 -3.25 0.44
C TYR A 532 10.64 -3.15 -1.03
N GLU A 533 9.98 -4.19 -1.54
CA GLU A 533 9.46 -4.20 -2.91
C GLU A 533 8.42 -3.07 -3.07
N PRO A 534 8.70 -2.02 -3.88
CA PRO A 534 7.86 -0.83 -3.91
C PRO A 534 6.44 -1.10 -4.41
N ASN A 535 6.26 -2.10 -5.28
CA ASN A 535 4.97 -2.52 -5.80
C ASN A 535 4.76 -4.02 -5.66
N PHE A 536 4.78 -4.53 -4.42
CA PHE A 536 4.65 -5.96 -4.15
C PHE A 536 3.38 -6.58 -4.78
N LYS A 537 2.27 -5.82 -4.89
CA LYS A 537 1.02 -6.30 -5.50
C LYS A 537 1.26 -6.73 -6.94
N LYS A 538 1.89 -5.86 -7.74
CA LYS A 538 2.25 -6.15 -9.13
C LYS A 538 3.39 -7.15 -9.21
N SER A 539 4.48 -6.94 -8.46
CA SER A 539 5.70 -7.74 -8.58
C SER A 539 5.49 -9.20 -8.13
N PHE A 540 4.65 -9.45 -7.11
CA PHE A 540 4.42 -10.79 -6.57
C PHE A 540 3.22 -11.50 -7.20
N PHE A 541 2.18 -10.77 -7.61
CA PHE A 541 0.92 -11.38 -8.05
C PHE A 541 0.48 -10.93 -9.45
N GLY A 542 0.91 -9.76 -9.93
CA GLY A 542 0.50 -9.21 -11.22
C GLY A 542 -1.02 -9.08 -11.32
N ASP A 543 -1.56 -9.40 -12.50
CA ASP A 543 -3.00 -9.33 -12.80
C ASP A 543 -3.85 -10.30 -11.95
N HIS A 544 -3.24 -11.22 -11.22
CA HIS A 544 -3.95 -12.16 -10.35
C HIS A 544 -4.30 -11.59 -8.98
N TYR A 545 -3.76 -10.42 -8.60
CA TYR A 545 -3.93 -9.85 -7.27
C TYR A 545 -5.41 -9.65 -6.87
N ASP A 546 -6.23 -9.08 -7.76
CA ASP A 546 -7.62 -8.78 -7.44
C ASP A 546 -8.46 -10.05 -7.22
N LYS A 547 -8.24 -11.08 -8.04
CA LYS A 547 -8.89 -12.39 -7.87
C LYS A 547 -8.46 -13.06 -6.57
N LEU A 548 -7.16 -13.06 -6.28
CA LEU A 548 -6.62 -13.55 -5.01
C LEU A 548 -7.27 -12.84 -3.82
N ARG A 549 -7.46 -11.53 -3.93
CA ARG A 549 -8.06 -10.71 -2.87
C ARG A 549 -9.55 -10.98 -2.67
N GLN A 550 -10.30 -11.23 -3.75
CA GLN A 550 -11.70 -11.67 -3.66
C GLN A 550 -11.81 -13.02 -2.93
N ILE A 551 -10.92 -13.97 -3.26
CA ILE A 551 -10.85 -15.29 -2.60
C ILE A 551 -10.49 -15.13 -1.13
N LYS A 552 -9.52 -14.27 -0.82
CA LYS A 552 -9.12 -13.97 0.56
C LYS A 552 -10.29 -13.41 1.38
N ARG A 553 -11.10 -12.50 0.81
CA ARG A 553 -12.32 -11.99 1.46
C ARG A 553 -13.38 -13.06 1.70
N LYS A 554 -13.50 -14.02 0.78
CA LYS A 554 -14.43 -15.14 0.90
C LYS A 554 -14.05 -16.06 2.07
N TYR A 555 -12.77 -16.43 2.18
CA TYR A 555 -12.31 -17.43 3.15
C TYR A 555 -11.81 -16.84 4.47
N ASP A 556 -11.39 -15.57 4.50
CA ASP A 556 -10.91 -14.87 5.69
C ASP A 556 -11.43 -13.42 5.77
N PRO A 557 -12.74 -13.23 5.95
CA PRO A 557 -13.35 -11.90 5.96
C PRO A 557 -12.92 -11.03 7.15
N LYS A 558 -12.40 -11.64 8.23
CA LYS A 558 -11.95 -10.95 9.45
C LYS A 558 -10.46 -10.61 9.44
N SER A 559 -9.74 -10.91 8.35
CA SER A 559 -8.29 -10.74 8.30
C SER A 559 -7.61 -11.47 9.46
N PHE A 560 -8.04 -12.70 9.74
CA PHE A 560 -7.48 -13.55 10.78
C PHE A 560 -6.01 -13.85 10.51
N PHE A 561 -5.69 -14.34 9.30
CA PHE A 561 -4.32 -14.57 8.87
C PHE A 561 -3.73 -13.29 8.27
N LEU A 562 -2.85 -12.64 9.03
CA LEU A 562 -2.12 -11.42 8.65
C LEU A 562 -0.62 -11.69 8.58
N VAL A 563 -0.03 -11.41 7.42
CA VAL A 563 1.40 -11.56 7.15
C VAL A 563 1.87 -10.33 6.36
N ALA A 564 3.14 -9.96 6.48
CA ALA A 564 3.71 -8.84 5.72
C ALA A 564 3.75 -9.16 4.21
N GLU A 565 3.44 -8.18 3.37
CA GLU A 565 3.59 -8.21 1.90
C GLU A 565 2.96 -9.43 1.18
N VAL A 566 1.84 -9.95 1.72
CA VAL A 566 1.01 -10.97 1.07
C VAL A 566 -0.33 -10.40 0.62
N VAL A 567 -1.21 -11.24 0.07
CA VAL A 567 -2.61 -10.90 -0.24
C VAL A 567 -3.32 -10.55 1.06
N ALA A 568 -3.19 -9.30 1.47
CA ALA A 568 -3.81 -8.79 2.66
C ALA A 568 -5.30 -8.54 2.37
N THR A 569 -6.15 -8.94 3.30
CA THR A 569 -7.39 -8.23 3.61
C THR A 569 -7.08 -6.97 4.41
N ALA A 570 -6.01 -6.26 4.05
CA ALA A 570 -6.04 -4.83 4.31
C ALA A 570 -7.41 -4.38 3.81
N VAL A 571 -8.15 -3.66 4.65
CA VAL A 571 -9.35 -2.95 4.22
C VAL A 571 -8.84 -1.81 3.31
N PHE A 572 -8.18 -2.18 2.22
CA PHE A 572 -8.28 -1.51 0.95
C PHE A 572 -9.34 -2.29 0.23
N GLN A 573 -10.26 -1.61 -0.42
CA GLN A 573 -11.34 -2.28 -1.10
C GLN A 573 -11.00 -2.73 -2.48
N VAL A 574 -11.69 -3.79 -2.95
CA VAL A 574 -11.65 -4.17 -4.35
C VAL A 574 -12.32 -2.98 -4.95
N LEU A 575 -11.51 -2.06 -5.48
CA LEU A 575 -12.02 -0.90 -6.16
C LEU A 575 -12.97 -1.47 -7.20
N ALA A 576 -14.26 -1.18 -7.06
CA ALA A 576 -15.11 -1.26 -8.21
C ALA A 576 -14.50 -0.24 -9.17
N ALA A 577 -13.83 -0.72 -10.22
CA ALA A 577 -13.30 0.19 -11.22
C ALA A 577 -14.45 1.10 -11.66
N VAL A 578 -14.25 2.42 -11.56
CA VAL A 578 -15.21 3.41 -12.03
C VAL A 578 -15.70 2.96 -13.41
N PRO A 579 -17.02 2.92 -13.65
CA PRO A 579 -17.54 2.54 -14.94
C PRO A 579 -16.85 3.37 -16.03
N LYS A 580 -16.44 2.74 -17.13
CA LYS A 580 -15.92 3.53 -18.26
C LYS A 580 -17.07 4.33 -18.84
N GLY A 581 -16.85 5.63 -19.07
CA GLY A 581 -17.91 6.53 -19.45
C GLY A 581 -17.43 7.78 -20.19
N PRO A 582 -18.37 8.60 -20.69
CA PRO A 582 -18.06 9.84 -21.40
C PRO A 582 -17.30 10.85 -20.54
N TRP A 583 -17.29 10.70 -19.22
CA TRP A 583 -16.51 11.54 -18.31
C TRP A 583 -15.00 11.26 -18.34
N ASP A 584 -14.56 10.09 -18.80
CA ASP A 584 -13.14 9.68 -18.78
C ASP A 584 -12.26 10.60 -19.63
N GLN A 585 -12.82 11.20 -20.68
CA GLN A 585 -12.10 12.14 -21.55
C GLN A 585 -11.70 13.45 -20.85
N PHE A 586 -12.31 13.75 -19.70
CA PHE A 586 -12.03 14.93 -18.89
C PHE A 586 -11.03 14.64 -17.76
N ASN A 587 -10.48 13.41 -17.68
CA ASN A 587 -9.39 13.09 -16.77
C ASN A 587 -8.06 13.55 -17.37
N ILE A 588 -7.57 14.70 -16.90
CA ILE A 588 -6.34 15.34 -17.36
C ILE A 588 -5.11 14.99 -16.50
N THR A 589 -5.23 14.04 -15.57
CA THR A 589 -4.11 13.62 -14.71
C THR A 589 -3.02 12.91 -15.53
N PRO A 590 -1.72 13.11 -15.24
CA PRO A 590 -0.65 12.46 -16.00
C PRO A 590 -0.81 10.93 -16.01
N LYS A 591 -0.74 10.32 -17.19
CA LYS A 591 -0.83 8.85 -17.35
C LYS A 591 0.39 8.10 -16.84
N SER A 592 1.45 8.80 -16.46
CA SER A 592 2.68 8.20 -15.95
C SER A 592 3.29 9.10 -14.88
N ARG A 593 4.20 8.54 -14.07
CA ARG A 593 4.95 9.33 -13.09
C ARG A 593 5.97 10.26 -13.74
N ASP A 594 6.29 10.11 -15.03
CA ASP A 594 7.20 10.99 -15.75
C ASP A 594 6.41 11.93 -16.68
N SER A 595 6.17 13.14 -16.22
CA SER A 595 5.56 14.20 -17.04
C SER A 595 6.62 14.80 -17.98
N ARG A 596 6.27 14.95 -19.25
CA ARG A 596 7.10 15.59 -20.27
C ARG A 596 6.48 16.91 -20.73
N PRO A 597 7.29 17.94 -21.00
CA PRO A 597 6.80 19.15 -21.63
C PRO A 597 6.25 18.85 -23.02
N ILE A 598 5.10 19.42 -23.36
CA ILE A 598 4.44 19.19 -24.66
C ILE A 598 4.79 20.26 -25.69
N LYS A 599 5.32 21.41 -25.23
CA LYS A 599 5.58 22.56 -26.07
C LYS A 599 6.76 23.39 -25.55
N VAL A 600 7.58 23.88 -26.47
CA VAL A 600 8.48 25.01 -26.20
C VAL A 600 7.65 26.29 -26.31
N HIS A 601 7.45 26.97 -25.18
CA HIS A 601 6.63 28.18 -25.11
C HIS A 601 7.35 29.39 -25.70
N SER A 602 8.60 29.62 -25.30
CA SER A 602 9.43 30.72 -25.81
C SER A 602 10.92 30.43 -25.63
N VAL A 603 11.75 31.12 -26.43
CA VAL A 603 13.22 31.00 -26.43
C VAL A 603 13.81 32.42 -26.52
N ARG A 604 14.89 32.67 -25.79
CA ARG A 604 15.58 33.97 -25.77
C ARG A 604 17.09 33.76 -25.63
N GLY A 605 17.89 34.57 -26.33
CA GLY A 605 19.36 34.41 -26.38
C GLY A 605 19.83 33.33 -27.37
N GLU A 606 21.12 32.99 -27.36
CA GLU A 606 21.68 31.92 -28.17
C GLU A 606 21.40 30.51 -27.61
N VAL A 607 20.35 29.88 -28.15
CA VAL A 607 20.02 28.46 -27.92
C VAL A 607 19.89 27.74 -29.26
N GLN A 608 20.74 26.73 -29.48
CA GLN A 608 20.70 25.87 -30.67
C GLN A 608 19.75 24.70 -30.42
N ASP A 609 18.90 24.42 -31.42
CA ASP A 609 17.89 23.35 -31.41
C ASP A 609 17.04 23.24 -30.12
N PRO A 610 16.36 24.32 -29.69
CA PRO A 610 15.54 24.29 -28.47
C PRO A 610 14.38 23.28 -28.54
N GLY A 611 13.97 22.86 -29.74
CA GLY A 611 12.95 21.82 -29.93
C GLY A 611 13.38 20.43 -29.45
N ALA A 612 14.69 20.18 -29.35
CA ALA A 612 15.23 18.93 -28.81
C ALA A 612 14.84 18.70 -27.33
N LEU A 613 14.52 19.75 -26.56
CA LEU A 613 14.10 19.63 -25.17
C LEU A 613 12.76 18.90 -24.99
N ILE A 614 11.89 18.92 -26.00
CA ILE A 614 10.59 18.22 -26.03
C ILE A 614 10.58 17.02 -26.99
N GLY A 615 11.71 16.74 -27.64
CA GLY A 615 11.84 15.75 -28.71
C GLY A 615 13.10 14.92 -28.57
N SER A 616 13.77 14.67 -29.69
CA SER A 616 15.03 13.92 -29.76
C SER A 616 16.17 14.83 -30.20
N GLY A 617 17.35 14.70 -29.59
CA GLY A 617 18.52 15.52 -29.90
C GLY A 617 19.03 16.24 -28.65
N THR A 618 19.93 17.21 -28.83
CA THR A 618 20.51 18.01 -27.74
C THR A 618 20.30 19.49 -28.03
N ALA A 619 19.68 20.20 -27.08
CA ALA A 619 19.60 21.66 -27.13
C ALA A 619 20.85 22.25 -26.47
N THR A 620 21.51 23.20 -27.13
CA THR A 620 22.77 23.80 -26.63
C THR A 620 22.59 25.27 -26.31
N PHE A 621 22.83 25.65 -25.05
CA PHE A 621 22.87 27.03 -24.58
C PHE A 621 24.32 27.53 -24.68
N ALA A 622 24.55 28.73 -25.24
CA ALA A 622 25.90 29.21 -25.54
C ALA A 622 26.21 30.65 -25.08
N GLU A 623 25.25 31.33 -24.44
CA GLU A 623 25.39 32.73 -24.01
C GLU A 623 24.73 32.91 -22.62
N ASP A 624 25.37 33.68 -21.74
CA ASP A 624 24.81 34.05 -20.43
C ASP A 624 23.45 34.77 -20.57
N GLY A 625 22.48 34.37 -19.75
CA GLY A 625 21.11 34.89 -19.81
C GLY A 625 20.24 34.32 -20.93
N SER A 626 20.73 33.35 -21.72
CA SER A 626 19.89 32.59 -22.65
C SER A 626 18.95 31.66 -21.90
N PHE A 627 17.70 31.54 -22.35
CA PHE A 627 16.73 30.67 -21.71
C PHE A 627 15.70 30.05 -22.66
N VAL A 628 15.17 28.90 -22.25
CA VAL A 628 14.03 28.23 -22.89
C VAL A 628 12.93 28.01 -21.87
N VAL A 629 11.70 28.35 -22.24
CA VAL A 629 10.50 28.10 -21.45
C VAL A 629 9.76 26.90 -22.02
N LEU A 630 9.49 25.92 -21.18
CA LEU A 630 8.79 24.68 -21.51
C LEU A 630 7.39 24.71 -20.88
N ASP A 631 6.36 24.38 -21.66
CA ASP A 631 4.96 24.26 -21.22
C ASP A 631 4.57 22.78 -21.16
N PHE A 632 4.14 22.35 -19.98
CA PHE A 632 3.66 20.98 -19.75
C PHE A 632 2.21 20.78 -20.20
N GLY A 633 1.49 21.85 -20.56
CA GLY A 633 0.09 21.83 -20.97
C GLY A 633 -0.89 21.80 -19.80
N GLN A 634 -0.40 21.37 -18.63
CA GLN A 634 -1.12 21.20 -17.38
C GLN A 634 -0.15 21.44 -16.22
N GLU A 635 -0.69 21.62 -15.02
CA GLU A 635 0.09 21.67 -13.79
C GLU A 635 0.75 20.31 -13.51
N VAL A 636 2.03 20.35 -13.13
CA VAL A 636 2.84 19.20 -12.74
C VAL A 636 3.55 19.51 -11.43
N GLY A 637 3.97 18.49 -10.67
CA GLY A 637 4.65 18.71 -9.39
C GLY A 637 5.50 17.52 -9.01
N GLY A 638 6.75 17.76 -8.66
CA GLY A 638 7.71 16.71 -8.36
C GLY A 638 9.16 17.09 -8.64
N ARG A 639 9.97 16.09 -9.00
CA ARG A 639 11.42 16.23 -9.20
C ARG A 639 11.73 16.45 -10.67
N VAL A 640 12.20 17.63 -11.03
CA VAL A 640 12.73 17.91 -12.36
C VAL A 640 13.96 17.03 -12.61
N PHE A 641 14.02 16.48 -13.82
CA PHE A 641 15.21 15.81 -14.33
C PHE A 641 15.52 16.27 -15.75
N LEU A 642 16.81 16.24 -16.10
CA LEU A 642 17.34 16.51 -17.44
C LEU A 642 18.69 15.80 -17.61
N ASN A 643 19.07 15.48 -18.84
CA ASN A 643 20.38 14.92 -19.13
C ASN A 643 21.31 16.01 -19.64
N VAL A 644 22.52 16.07 -19.08
CA VAL A 644 23.60 16.93 -19.56
C VAL A 644 24.48 16.11 -20.51
N ASP A 645 24.41 16.44 -21.79
CA ASP A 645 25.19 15.82 -22.87
C ASP A 645 26.62 16.40 -22.91
N SER A 646 26.72 17.73 -22.77
CA SER A 646 27.99 18.45 -22.78
C SER A 646 27.97 19.66 -21.86
N ALA A 647 29.10 19.98 -21.23
CA ALA A 647 29.25 21.07 -20.28
C ALA A 647 30.68 21.63 -20.37
N GLY A 648 30.82 22.94 -20.57
CA GLY A 648 32.12 23.64 -20.49
C GLY A 648 32.62 23.77 -19.05
N GLU A 649 33.92 24.07 -18.86
CA GLU A 649 34.59 24.09 -17.53
C GLU A 649 33.94 25.04 -16.49
N ASN A 650 33.09 25.99 -16.92
CA ASN A 650 32.36 26.92 -16.04
C ASN A 650 30.87 27.02 -16.41
N SER A 651 30.31 26.04 -17.13
CA SER A 651 28.90 26.09 -17.52
C SER A 651 27.99 26.02 -16.28
N SER A 652 26.96 26.86 -16.25
CA SER A 652 26.00 26.94 -15.15
C SER A 652 24.57 27.07 -15.68
N LEU A 653 23.65 26.35 -15.06
CA LEU A 653 22.22 26.36 -15.39
C LEU A 653 21.38 26.67 -14.15
N SER A 654 20.22 27.29 -14.35
CA SER A 654 19.22 27.49 -13.32
C SER A 654 17.81 27.24 -13.84
N LEU A 655 16.90 26.95 -12.90
CA LEU A 655 15.51 26.59 -13.17
C LEU A 655 14.58 27.57 -12.45
N SER A 656 13.61 28.14 -13.18
CA SER A 656 12.48 28.88 -12.59
C SER A 656 11.14 28.25 -12.95
N PHE A 657 10.13 28.47 -12.10
CA PHE A 657 8.87 27.74 -12.09
C PHE A 657 7.69 28.70 -12.01
N THR A 658 6.68 28.51 -12.87
CA THR A 658 5.46 29.33 -12.85
C THR A 658 4.21 28.51 -13.22
N GLU A 659 3.09 28.76 -12.55
CA GLU A 659 1.75 28.22 -12.86
C GLU A 659 1.11 29.00 -14.04
N SER A 660 1.40 30.31 -14.15
CA SER A 660 0.84 31.20 -15.18
C SER A 660 1.84 31.61 -16.25
N ALA A 661 1.36 31.73 -17.50
CA ALA A 661 2.16 32.31 -18.58
C ALA A 661 2.43 33.81 -18.38
N GLU A 662 1.65 34.50 -17.56
CA GLU A 662 1.78 35.93 -17.29
C GLU A 662 3.01 36.27 -16.44
N PHE A 663 3.47 35.33 -15.62
CA PHE A 663 4.52 35.55 -14.62
C PHE A 663 5.85 34.86 -14.96
N ILE A 664 5.95 34.22 -16.15
CA ILE A 664 7.18 33.59 -16.63
C ILE A 664 8.35 34.58 -16.57
N ASN A 665 9.35 34.24 -15.77
CA ASN A 665 10.55 35.06 -15.60
C ASN A 665 11.79 34.17 -15.42
N PRO A 666 12.90 34.40 -16.15
CA PRO A 666 14.13 33.64 -15.96
C PRO A 666 14.83 33.93 -14.61
N ALA A 667 14.51 35.05 -13.97
CA ALA A 667 15.13 35.51 -12.73
C ALA A 667 14.22 35.42 -11.49
N THR A 668 12.98 34.96 -11.63
CA THR A 668 12.05 34.73 -10.51
C THR A 668 11.11 33.56 -10.83
N SER A 669 10.66 32.84 -9.81
CA SER A 669 9.45 32.00 -9.91
C SER A 669 8.21 32.87 -9.62
N ASP A 670 6.99 32.33 -9.67
CA ASP A 670 5.77 33.04 -9.19
C ASP A 670 5.96 33.58 -7.75
N SER A 671 5.14 34.53 -7.28
CA SER A 671 5.43 35.35 -6.08
C SER A 671 5.36 34.70 -4.70
N SER A 672 6.04 33.58 -4.49
CA SER A 672 6.94 33.49 -3.33
C SER A 672 8.09 34.53 -3.34
N CYS A 673 8.17 35.40 -4.37
CA CYS A 673 9.03 36.56 -4.65
C CYS A 673 9.36 37.58 -3.52
N ARG A 674 8.86 37.42 -2.28
CA ARG A 674 9.44 38.14 -1.13
C ARG A 674 10.22 37.14 -0.31
N ALA A 675 11.52 37.38 -0.13
CA ALA A 675 12.32 36.69 0.87
C ALA A 675 11.72 36.95 2.26
N VAL A 676 10.86 36.04 2.71
CA VAL A 676 10.51 35.89 4.12
C VAL A 676 11.45 34.83 4.65
N ALA A 677 12.11 35.09 5.79
CA ALA A 677 13.19 34.26 6.34
C ALA A 677 12.79 32.81 6.73
N SER A 678 11.57 32.38 6.38
CA SER A 678 11.01 31.06 6.63
C SER A 678 10.54 30.33 5.36
N MET A 679 10.65 30.94 4.16
CA MET A 679 10.13 30.36 2.90
C MET A 679 11.16 30.40 1.75
N ASP A 680 12.40 30.07 2.08
CA ASP A 680 13.59 30.16 1.22
C ASP A 680 13.60 29.12 0.05
N GLY A 681 12.52 28.36 -0.14
CA GLY A 681 12.50 27.14 -0.95
C GLY A 681 11.86 27.24 -2.33
N ASP A 682 11.22 28.36 -2.67
CA ASP A 682 10.36 28.47 -3.86
C ASP A 682 10.92 29.42 -4.95
N GLY A 683 12.09 30.02 -4.70
CA GLY A 683 12.84 30.81 -5.69
C GLY A 683 13.51 29.97 -6.79
N ILE A 684 14.35 30.61 -7.61
CA ILE A 684 15.15 29.93 -8.65
C ILE A 684 15.99 28.81 -8.03
N GLN A 685 16.07 27.65 -8.70
CA GLN A 685 17.06 26.64 -8.36
C GLN A 685 18.31 26.76 -9.22
N LEU A 686 19.47 26.87 -8.59
CA LEU A 686 20.76 26.73 -9.27
C LEU A 686 21.13 25.24 -9.37
N LEU A 687 21.59 24.78 -10.53
CA LEU A 687 22.13 23.43 -10.66
C LEU A 687 23.53 23.35 -10.03
N PRO A 688 23.94 22.20 -9.45
CA PRO A 688 25.26 22.04 -8.87
C PRO A 688 26.38 22.28 -9.90
N VAL A 689 27.36 23.10 -9.53
CA VAL A 689 28.56 23.36 -10.34
C VAL A 689 29.78 22.63 -9.73
N PRO A 690 30.64 21.99 -10.56
CA PRO A 690 30.56 21.91 -12.02
C PRO A 690 29.43 20.99 -12.49
N LEU A 691 28.80 21.33 -13.63
CA LEU A 691 27.77 20.50 -14.25
C LEU A 691 28.38 19.16 -14.70
N GLN A 692 27.90 18.07 -14.12
CA GLN A 692 28.32 16.71 -14.45
C GLN A 692 27.56 16.23 -15.69
N ARG A 693 28.26 15.55 -16.62
CA ARG A 693 27.59 14.84 -17.73
C ARG A 693 26.73 13.69 -17.18
N GLY A 694 25.59 13.45 -17.82
CA GLY A 694 24.62 12.42 -17.42
C GLY A 694 23.33 13.01 -16.83
N LEU A 695 22.55 12.17 -16.16
CA LEU A 695 21.26 12.55 -15.62
C LEU A 695 21.42 13.47 -14.40
N PHE A 696 20.96 14.70 -14.52
CA PHE A 696 20.60 15.54 -13.39
C PHE A 696 19.16 15.22 -12.96
N MET A 697 18.97 15.03 -11.67
CA MET A 697 17.65 14.93 -11.07
C MET A 697 17.66 15.71 -9.76
N GLN A 698 16.68 16.60 -9.56
CA GLN A 698 16.51 17.33 -8.32
C GLN A 698 16.54 16.38 -7.12
N THR A 699 17.16 16.80 -6.02
CA THR A 699 17.07 16.02 -4.77
C THR A 699 15.67 16.11 -4.17
N ILE A 700 15.37 15.21 -3.24
CA ILE A 700 14.10 15.19 -2.49
C ILE A 700 13.87 16.51 -1.73
N GLY A 701 14.93 17.19 -1.28
CA GLY A 701 14.85 18.49 -0.59
C GLY A 701 14.65 19.70 -1.52
N GLU A 702 14.84 19.52 -2.82
CA GLU A 702 14.70 20.55 -3.86
C GLU A 702 13.46 20.33 -4.75
N LEU A 703 12.63 19.35 -4.37
CA LEU A 703 11.37 19.03 -5.02
C LEU A 703 10.48 20.27 -5.16
N ARG A 704 9.75 20.36 -6.27
CA ARG A 704 8.87 21.48 -6.58
C ARG A 704 7.39 21.11 -6.49
N GLY A 705 6.62 22.08 -5.98
CA GLY A 705 5.16 22.05 -5.95
C GLY A 705 4.54 22.11 -7.35
N GLY A 706 3.26 22.46 -7.42
CA GLY A 706 2.58 22.71 -8.70
C GLY A 706 3.26 23.81 -9.50
N PHE A 707 3.63 23.50 -10.74
CA PHE A 707 3.95 24.47 -11.78
C PHE A 707 3.55 23.91 -13.16
N ARG A 708 3.26 24.78 -14.12
CA ARG A 708 3.00 24.40 -15.50
C ARG A 708 4.13 24.73 -16.45
N TYR A 709 4.87 25.80 -16.16
CA TYR A 709 5.96 26.28 -16.99
C TYR A 709 7.30 26.13 -16.27
N LEU A 710 8.27 25.56 -16.97
CA LEU A 710 9.65 25.42 -16.52
C LEU A 710 10.55 26.28 -17.42
N THR A 711 11.25 27.24 -16.82
CA THR A 711 12.27 28.02 -17.54
C THR A 711 13.65 27.48 -17.19
N ILE A 712 14.43 27.10 -18.20
CA ILE A 712 15.84 26.70 -18.06
C ILE A 712 16.70 27.86 -18.54
N VAL A 713 17.59 28.35 -17.69
CA VAL A 713 18.39 29.56 -17.92
C VAL A 713 19.88 29.21 -17.85
N SER A 714 20.66 29.68 -18.83
CA SER A 714 22.12 29.68 -18.78
C SER A 714 22.62 30.86 -17.96
N ASN A 715 23.50 30.59 -17.00
CA ASN A 715 24.14 31.62 -16.16
C ASN A 715 25.64 31.77 -16.47
N SER A 716 26.03 31.44 -17.70
CA SER A 716 27.42 31.49 -18.16
C SER A 716 27.52 31.53 -19.68
N ASP A 717 28.62 32.08 -20.20
CA ASP A 717 28.98 32.03 -21.62
C ASP A 717 29.60 30.69 -22.06
N ALA A 718 29.81 29.75 -21.13
CA ALA A 718 30.34 28.44 -21.44
C ALA A 718 29.21 27.53 -21.97
N PRO A 719 29.38 26.86 -23.13
CA PRO A 719 28.30 26.12 -23.75
C PRO A 719 27.89 24.89 -22.93
N VAL A 720 26.58 24.62 -22.89
CA VAL A 720 25.99 23.46 -22.23
C VAL A 720 24.90 22.83 -23.10
N GLY A 721 25.05 21.54 -23.40
CA GLY A 721 24.09 20.75 -24.16
C GLY A 721 23.25 19.90 -23.21
N ILE A 722 21.92 20.00 -23.30
CA ILE A 722 20.98 19.21 -22.49
C ILE A 722 19.87 18.58 -23.33
N PHE A 723 19.29 17.49 -22.82
CA PHE A 723 18.15 16.80 -23.43
C PHE A 723 17.31 16.04 -22.41
N GLY A 724 16.16 15.52 -22.83
CA GLY A 724 15.35 14.62 -22.02
C GLY A 724 14.81 15.26 -20.74
N VAL A 725 14.37 16.51 -20.82
CA VAL A 725 13.78 17.25 -19.69
C VAL A 725 12.43 16.65 -19.30
N GLY A 726 12.15 16.56 -18.00
CA GLY A 726 10.88 16.09 -17.49
C GLY A 726 10.73 16.32 -15.99
N VAL A 727 9.58 15.90 -15.45
CA VAL A 727 9.27 15.93 -14.02
C VAL A 727 8.84 14.53 -13.60
N GLN A 728 9.54 13.97 -12.63
CA GLN A 728 9.07 12.79 -11.91
C GLN A 728 8.05 13.26 -10.87
N ASN A 729 6.77 13.08 -11.18
CA ASN A 729 5.64 13.38 -10.31
C ASN A 729 5.85 12.71 -8.95
N SER A 730 5.70 13.46 -7.85
CA SER A 730 5.93 12.94 -6.50
C SER A 730 4.66 12.69 -5.70
N PHE A 731 3.54 13.26 -6.14
CA PHE A 731 2.25 13.08 -5.50
C PHE A 731 1.75 11.64 -5.61
N MET A 732 0.91 11.25 -4.63
CA MET A 732 0.36 9.91 -4.44
C MET A 732 1.39 8.81 -4.71
N PRO A 733 2.49 8.74 -3.93
CA PRO A 733 3.59 7.81 -4.20
C PRO A 733 3.18 6.32 -4.10
N HIS A 734 2.00 6.05 -3.54
CA HIS A 734 1.40 4.73 -3.45
C HIS A 734 0.44 4.40 -4.62
N TRP A 735 0.25 5.32 -5.58
CA TRP A 735 -0.52 5.12 -6.80
C TRP A 735 0.42 4.92 -7.99
N ASP A 736 0.29 3.78 -8.66
CA ASP A 736 1.01 3.48 -9.90
C ASP A 736 0.35 4.15 -11.12
N ASP A 737 -0.99 4.13 -11.15
CA ASP A 737 -1.81 4.81 -12.15
C ASP A 737 -2.49 6.03 -11.53
N LEU A 738 -1.97 7.22 -11.84
CA LEU A 738 -2.51 8.48 -11.34
C LEU A 738 -3.90 8.81 -11.91
N THR A 739 -4.38 8.04 -12.90
CA THR A 739 -5.72 8.19 -13.48
C THR A 739 -6.79 7.31 -12.82
N ALA A 740 -6.42 6.49 -11.83
CA ALA A 740 -7.28 5.50 -11.16
C ALA A 740 -8.28 6.08 -10.14
N TYR A 741 -9.01 7.12 -10.52
CA TYR A 741 -10.06 7.73 -9.70
C TYR A 741 -11.12 6.69 -9.37
N THR A 742 -11.59 6.68 -8.12
CA THR A 742 -12.54 5.69 -7.61
C THR A 742 -13.97 6.20 -7.65
N GLY A 743 -14.17 7.51 -7.83
CA GLY A 743 -15.49 8.11 -8.06
C GLY A 743 -15.59 8.89 -9.37
N TYR A 744 -16.82 9.25 -9.72
CA TYR A 744 -17.11 10.11 -10.86
C TYR A 744 -18.41 10.88 -10.67
N PHE A 745 -18.54 11.96 -11.43
CA PHE A 745 -19.78 12.68 -11.67
C PHE A 745 -19.88 13.00 -13.15
N PHE A 746 -21.08 12.91 -13.68
CA PHE A 746 -21.41 13.27 -15.05
C PHE A 746 -22.78 13.92 -15.11
N ALA A 747 -22.82 15.12 -15.66
CA ALA A 747 -24.05 15.82 -16.02
C ALA A 747 -23.81 16.61 -17.31
N ASN A 748 -24.84 16.66 -18.15
CA ASN A 748 -24.84 17.46 -19.37
C ASN A 748 -25.91 18.56 -19.23
N ASP A 749 -25.51 19.81 -19.47
CA ASP A 749 -26.40 20.97 -19.47
C ASP A 749 -26.46 21.59 -20.88
N PRO A 750 -27.33 21.10 -21.77
CA PRO A 750 -27.40 21.60 -23.14
C PRO A 750 -27.86 23.07 -23.22
N GLY A 751 -28.41 23.62 -22.13
CA GLY A 751 -28.80 25.03 -22.03
C GLY A 751 -27.63 25.97 -21.75
N PHE A 752 -26.48 25.44 -21.32
CA PHE A 752 -25.26 26.20 -21.05
C PHE A 752 -24.31 26.22 -22.25
N HIS A 753 -23.45 27.25 -22.35
CA HIS A 753 -22.56 27.43 -23.50
C HIS A 753 -21.45 26.36 -23.61
N ASP A 754 -21.12 25.71 -22.49
CA ASP A 754 -20.30 24.51 -22.42
C ASP A 754 -21.13 23.39 -21.76
N PRO A 755 -21.74 22.48 -22.53
CA PRO A 755 -22.64 21.47 -21.99
C PRO A 755 -22.01 20.52 -20.98
N ASP A 756 -20.69 20.36 -21.01
CA ASP A 756 -19.95 19.47 -20.11
C ASP A 756 -19.32 20.24 -18.92
N PHE A 757 -19.67 21.52 -18.74
CA PHE A 757 -19.04 22.41 -17.76
C PHE A 757 -19.05 21.83 -16.34
N LEU A 758 -20.18 21.29 -15.87
CA LEU A 758 -20.28 20.70 -14.52
C LEU A 758 -19.41 19.46 -14.36
N THR A 759 -19.32 18.63 -15.40
CA THR A 759 -18.46 17.44 -15.42
C THR A 759 -16.98 17.84 -15.40
N LYS A 760 -16.59 18.83 -16.20
CA LYS A 760 -15.22 19.38 -16.22
C LYS A 760 -14.88 20.01 -14.88
N LEU A 761 -15.80 20.80 -14.30
CA LEU A 761 -15.62 21.43 -13.00
C LEU A 761 -15.39 20.38 -11.90
N TRP A 762 -16.20 19.32 -11.85
CA TRP A 762 -16.00 18.22 -10.90
C TRP A 762 -14.63 17.56 -11.05
N ARG A 763 -14.17 17.35 -12.30
CA ARG A 763 -12.88 16.69 -12.60
C ARG A 763 -11.68 17.58 -12.30
N ASP A 764 -11.69 18.83 -12.76
CA ASP A 764 -10.60 19.80 -12.62
C ASP A 764 -10.39 20.17 -11.15
N SER A 765 -11.47 20.25 -10.37
CA SER A 765 -11.42 20.42 -8.90
C SER A 765 -10.73 19.24 -8.18
N ASN A 766 -10.43 18.13 -8.84
CA ASN A 766 -9.70 17.02 -8.23
C ASN A 766 -8.19 17.00 -8.55
N LEU A 767 -7.75 17.67 -9.61
CA LEU A 767 -6.32 17.74 -9.97
C LEU A 767 -5.55 18.62 -8.95
N ALA A 768 -6.17 19.71 -8.49
CA ALA A 768 -5.61 20.63 -7.52
C ALA A 768 -5.26 20.04 -6.14
N PRO A 769 -6.10 19.21 -5.49
CA PRO A 769 -5.76 18.55 -4.23
C PRO A 769 -4.65 17.51 -4.43
N ILE A 770 -4.68 16.69 -5.49
CA ILE A 770 -3.62 15.71 -5.78
C ILE A 770 -2.27 16.39 -5.96
N LEU A 771 -2.23 17.48 -6.74
CA LEU A 771 -1.01 18.24 -6.95
C LEU A 771 -0.58 18.91 -5.64
N LYS A 772 -1.43 19.63 -4.92
CA LYS A 772 -0.95 20.51 -3.84
C LYS A 772 -0.86 19.88 -2.45
N ILE A 773 -1.73 18.94 -2.11
CA ILE A 773 -1.69 18.21 -0.83
C ILE A 773 -0.40 17.37 -0.75
N LEU A 774 0.20 17.03 -1.90
CA LEU A 774 1.28 16.05 -2.02
C LEU A 774 2.54 16.53 -2.77
N SER A 775 2.53 17.71 -3.40
CA SER A 775 3.73 18.31 -4.05
C SER A 775 4.42 19.41 -3.25
N GLN A 776 3.89 19.84 -2.10
CA GLN A 776 4.74 20.54 -1.14
C GLN A 776 5.75 19.52 -0.62
N LYS A 777 7.06 19.84 -0.77
CA LYS A 777 8.24 18.96 -0.62
C LYS A 777 8.01 17.72 0.25
N SER A 778 8.70 16.65 -0.07
CA SER A 778 8.88 15.44 0.76
C SER A 778 9.56 15.66 2.14
N GLU A 779 9.56 16.89 2.66
CA GLU A 779 9.76 17.30 4.06
C GLU A 779 9.07 18.67 4.38
N LEU A 780 8.27 19.23 3.45
CA LEU A 780 7.37 20.37 3.65
C LEU A 780 5.95 19.85 3.80
N MET A 781 5.40 20.05 4.97
CA MET A 781 4.05 19.68 5.30
C MET A 781 3.09 20.69 4.69
N LEU A 782 1.99 20.18 4.14
CA LEU A 782 0.63 20.61 4.49
C LEU A 782 0.56 22.06 4.98
N GLY A 783 0.72 23.02 4.07
CA GLY A 783 0.89 24.43 4.44
C GLY A 783 -0.31 25.04 5.17
N PHE A 784 -1.50 24.44 5.10
CA PHE A 784 -2.75 25.02 5.65
C PHE A 784 -3.76 23.91 5.98
N GLN A 785 -3.77 23.34 7.19
CA GLN A 785 -4.60 22.17 7.54
C GLN A 785 -6.09 22.47 7.70
N GLY A 786 -6.48 23.74 7.78
CA GLY A 786 -7.89 24.13 7.74
C GLY A 786 -8.55 23.79 6.41
N ASP A 787 -7.77 23.68 5.33
CA ASP A 787 -8.25 23.23 4.03
C ASP A 787 -8.82 21.80 4.07
N LEU A 788 -8.33 20.97 4.99
CA LEU A 788 -8.75 19.57 5.14
C LEU A 788 -10.22 19.45 5.52
N GLY A 789 -10.81 20.47 6.12
CA GLY A 789 -12.25 20.53 6.36
C GLY A 789 -13.09 20.45 5.08
N ILE A 790 -12.53 20.91 3.95
CA ILE A 790 -13.15 20.89 2.62
C ILE A 790 -12.57 19.73 1.79
N SER A 791 -11.24 19.60 1.71
CA SER A 791 -10.60 18.64 0.80
C SER A 791 -10.81 17.17 1.17
N THR A 792 -11.07 16.86 2.45
CA THR A 792 -11.37 15.47 2.88
C THR A 792 -12.61 14.90 2.22
N ASN A 793 -13.63 15.74 1.96
CA ASN A 793 -14.82 15.32 1.23
C ASN A 793 -14.48 15.00 -0.23
N THR A 794 -13.66 15.84 -0.85
CA THR A 794 -13.19 15.66 -2.24
C THR A 794 -12.35 14.39 -2.38
N GLU A 795 -11.40 14.18 -1.46
CA GLU A 795 -10.53 12.99 -1.44
C GLU A 795 -11.34 11.69 -1.37
N LEU A 796 -12.39 11.67 -0.53
CA LEU A 796 -13.32 10.54 -0.52
C LEU A 796 -13.99 10.38 -1.88
N VAL A 797 -14.76 11.39 -2.32
CA VAL A 797 -15.69 11.20 -3.43
C VAL A 797 -14.98 11.02 -4.77
N ALA A 798 -13.72 11.41 -4.88
CA ALA A 798 -12.94 11.28 -6.10
C ALA A 798 -11.95 10.10 -6.07
N LEU A 799 -11.34 9.81 -4.91
CA LEU A 799 -10.14 8.96 -4.82
C LEU A 799 -10.25 7.81 -3.81
N ASP A 800 -11.17 7.87 -2.84
CA ASP A 800 -11.20 6.97 -1.67
C ASP A 800 -9.82 6.84 -0.97
N ASP A 801 -9.02 7.92 -1.01
CA ASP A 801 -7.69 7.98 -0.38
C ASP A 801 -7.63 9.09 0.65
N ILE A 802 -7.93 8.73 1.90
CA ILE A 802 -7.93 9.64 3.06
C ILE A 802 -6.60 9.57 3.84
N LEU A 803 -5.65 8.73 3.41
CA LEU A 803 -4.37 8.56 4.10
C LEU A 803 -3.55 9.87 4.22
N PRO A 804 -3.47 10.73 3.18
CA PRO A 804 -2.79 12.02 3.28
C PRO A 804 -3.42 12.91 4.36
N SER A 805 -4.75 13.07 4.34
CA SER A 805 -5.50 13.85 5.33
C SER A 805 -5.31 13.34 6.75
N LYS A 806 -5.35 12.01 6.96
CA LYS A 806 -5.10 11.42 8.28
C LYS A 806 -3.69 11.72 8.80
N ASN A 807 -2.67 11.54 7.96
CA ASN A 807 -1.29 11.85 8.35
C ASN A 807 -1.12 13.34 8.70
N ALA A 808 -1.80 14.22 7.96
CA ALA A 808 -1.78 15.65 8.21
C ALA A 808 -2.36 16.04 9.58
N LEU A 809 -3.52 15.49 9.90
CA LEU A 809 -4.19 15.75 11.17
C LEU A 809 -3.39 15.19 12.34
N LEU A 810 -2.76 14.02 12.18
CA LEU A 810 -1.85 13.45 13.20
C LEU A 810 -0.70 14.40 13.52
N VAL A 811 -0.07 15.01 12.50
CA VAL A 811 0.97 16.02 12.72
C VAL A 811 0.40 17.20 13.51
N MET A 812 -0.80 17.69 13.18
CA MET A 812 -1.40 18.86 13.87
C MET A 812 -1.65 18.60 15.34
N PHE A 813 -2.20 17.44 15.66
CA PHE A 813 -2.39 17.06 17.05
C PHE A 813 -1.07 16.80 17.77
N SER A 814 -0.01 16.41 17.05
CA SER A 814 1.33 16.22 17.65
C SER A 814 2.05 17.53 17.95
N THR A 815 1.75 18.62 17.22
CA THR A 815 2.36 19.94 17.41
C THR A 815 1.46 20.95 18.13
N GLN A 816 0.32 20.47 18.67
CA GLN A 816 -0.62 21.23 19.50
C GLN A 816 0.09 21.90 20.68
N GLU A 817 -0.29 23.14 20.99
CA GLU A 817 0.20 23.85 22.17
C GLU A 817 -0.29 23.17 23.45
N PRO A 818 0.58 22.55 24.27
CA PRO A 818 0.13 21.72 25.39
C PRO A 818 -0.62 22.48 26.48
N ALA A 819 -0.30 23.78 26.66
CA ALA A 819 -0.88 24.61 27.73
C ALA A 819 -2.29 25.10 27.40
N THR A 820 -2.53 25.49 26.15
CA THR A 820 -3.81 26.08 25.73
C THR A 820 -4.71 25.10 24.99
N GLY A 821 -4.14 24.08 24.33
CA GLY A 821 -4.86 23.21 23.41
C GLY A 821 -4.99 23.79 21.98
N ALA A 822 -4.43 24.97 21.72
CA ALA A 822 -4.50 25.59 20.40
C ALA A 822 -3.72 24.77 19.36
N LEU A 823 -4.36 24.46 18.23
CA LEU A 823 -3.70 23.86 17.08
C LEU A 823 -3.00 24.93 16.24
N GLN A 824 -1.98 24.50 15.51
CA GLN A 824 -1.35 25.31 14.46
C GLN A 824 -2.25 25.28 13.21
N TYR A 825 -2.26 26.35 12.42
CA TYR A 825 -3.03 26.38 11.18
C TYR A 825 -2.20 25.97 9.95
N SER A 826 -0.88 25.82 10.12
CA SER A 826 0.04 25.24 9.15
C SER A 826 0.96 24.24 9.83
N GLY A 827 1.36 23.18 9.13
CA GLY A 827 2.32 22.21 9.65
C GLY A 827 3.76 22.69 9.55
N PRO A 828 4.69 21.96 10.19
CA PRO A 828 6.10 22.28 10.03
C PRO A 828 6.58 22.18 8.55
N PRO A 829 7.61 22.93 8.13
CA PRO A 829 8.37 23.88 8.94
C PRO A 829 7.67 25.24 9.16
N ILE A 830 6.52 25.51 8.51
CA ILE A 830 5.84 26.82 8.60
C ILE A 830 5.33 27.08 10.03
N ASN A 831 4.67 26.10 10.65
CA ASN A 831 4.23 26.13 12.07
C ASN A 831 3.44 27.39 12.50
N ALA A 832 2.76 28.06 11.58
CA ALA A 832 1.98 29.25 11.81
C ALA A 832 0.77 29.00 12.73
N ARG A 833 0.43 30.03 13.52
CA ARG A 833 -0.53 29.98 14.62
C ARG A 833 -1.43 31.21 14.62
N GLY A 834 -2.58 31.10 15.28
CA GLY A 834 -3.48 32.23 15.51
C GLY A 834 -4.63 32.30 14.52
N SER A 835 -5.31 31.17 14.27
CA SER A 835 -6.53 31.12 13.46
C SER A 835 -7.53 30.15 14.08
N ASP A 836 -8.61 30.68 14.67
CA ASP A 836 -9.64 29.84 15.28
C ASP A 836 -10.50 29.09 14.24
N THR A 837 -10.72 29.70 13.07
CA THR A 837 -11.44 29.06 11.95
C THR A 837 -10.70 27.80 11.48
N TYR A 838 -9.37 27.85 11.39
CA TYR A 838 -8.55 26.68 11.02
C TYR A 838 -8.51 25.59 12.09
N ILE A 839 -8.53 25.96 13.38
CA ILE A 839 -8.67 24.98 14.47
C ILE A 839 -9.99 24.23 14.30
N ALA A 840 -11.10 24.97 14.11
CA ALA A 840 -12.42 24.36 13.92
C ALA A 840 -12.46 23.45 12.68
N TRP A 841 -11.88 23.88 11.56
CA TRP A 841 -11.79 23.06 10.35
C TRP A 841 -10.97 21.78 10.54
N SER A 842 -9.89 21.81 11.32
CA SER A 842 -9.09 20.62 11.64
C SER A 842 -9.89 19.60 12.45
N LEU A 843 -10.74 20.09 13.36
CA LEU A 843 -11.67 19.24 14.12
C LEU A 843 -12.73 18.60 13.21
N ILE A 844 -13.34 19.39 12.32
CA ILE A 844 -14.30 18.90 11.31
C ILE A 844 -13.64 17.87 10.38
N GLY A 845 -12.42 18.14 9.89
CA GLY A 845 -11.67 17.21 9.05
C GLY A 845 -11.37 15.89 9.75
N THR A 846 -11.09 15.90 11.05
CA THR A 846 -10.89 14.69 11.86
C THR A 846 -12.16 13.85 11.94
N TYR A 847 -13.32 14.49 12.11
CA TYR A 847 -14.61 13.81 12.03
C TYR A 847 -14.83 13.21 10.64
N ASN A 848 -14.55 13.95 9.56
CA ASN A 848 -14.72 13.46 8.18
C ASN A 848 -13.87 12.20 7.94
N VAL A 849 -12.61 12.17 8.40
CA VAL A 849 -11.77 10.96 8.33
C VAL A 849 -12.48 9.77 8.97
N TRP A 850 -13.05 9.93 10.16
CA TRP A 850 -13.79 8.87 10.83
C TRP A 850 -15.09 8.51 10.11
N LEU A 851 -15.87 9.49 9.67
CA LEU A 851 -17.12 9.27 8.95
C LEU A 851 -16.89 8.43 7.69
N TYR A 852 -15.81 8.68 6.97
CA TYR A 852 -15.49 7.99 5.72
C TYR A 852 -14.82 6.64 5.92
N THR A 853 -13.92 6.52 6.89
CA THR A 853 -13.10 5.31 7.08
C THR A 853 -13.63 4.37 8.17
N GLY A 854 -14.48 4.86 9.07
CA GLY A 854 -14.83 4.21 10.34
C GLY A 854 -13.65 4.08 11.31
N ASP A 855 -12.56 4.82 11.10
CA ASP A 855 -11.37 4.70 11.91
C ASP A 855 -11.48 5.39 13.28
N LEU A 856 -12.24 4.77 14.18
CA LEU A 856 -12.37 5.22 15.56
C LEU A 856 -11.04 5.17 16.35
N ASP A 857 -10.02 4.43 15.91
CA ASP A 857 -8.75 4.35 16.63
C ASP A 857 -7.93 5.60 16.41
N PHE A 858 -7.97 6.13 15.18
CA PHE A 858 -7.42 7.44 14.88
C PHE A 858 -8.04 8.49 15.79
N VAL A 859 -9.37 8.51 15.89
CA VAL A 859 -10.09 9.43 16.80
C VAL A 859 -9.65 9.23 18.24
N GLN A 860 -9.61 7.99 18.74
CA GLN A 860 -9.15 7.67 20.10
C GLN A 860 -7.72 8.15 20.37
N THR A 861 -6.83 7.98 19.39
CA THR A 861 -5.42 8.38 19.47
C THR A 861 -5.29 9.89 19.68
N VAL A 862 -6.13 10.67 19.00
CA VAL A 862 -6.09 12.14 19.09
C VAL A 862 -7.11 12.71 20.07
N TRP A 863 -7.98 11.91 20.68
CA TRP A 863 -9.16 12.35 21.43
C TRP A 863 -8.83 13.33 22.56
N ALA A 864 -7.78 13.06 23.33
CA ALA A 864 -7.33 13.94 24.40
C ALA A 864 -6.87 15.31 23.89
N ASN A 865 -6.29 15.36 22.70
CA ASN A 865 -5.85 16.61 22.07
C ASN A 865 -7.01 17.30 21.34
N TYR A 866 -7.90 16.53 20.71
CA TYR A 866 -9.14 16.99 20.09
C TYR A 866 -10.04 17.73 21.10
N THR A 867 -10.29 17.11 22.26
CA THR A 867 -11.10 17.69 23.34
C THR A 867 -10.45 18.92 23.99
N LYS A 868 -9.12 19.02 24.00
CA LYS A 868 -8.42 20.25 24.40
C LYS A 868 -8.58 21.37 23.37
N ALA A 869 -8.52 21.06 22.09
CA ALA A 869 -8.68 22.03 21.02
C ALA A 869 -10.10 22.60 20.97
N ILE A 870 -11.14 21.77 21.15
CA ILE A 870 -12.50 22.30 21.25
C ILE A 870 -12.70 23.11 22.54
N ALA A 871 -12.14 22.67 23.67
CA ALA A 871 -12.20 23.42 24.92
C ALA A 871 -11.51 24.79 24.80
N PHE A 872 -10.41 24.87 24.04
CA PHE A 872 -9.75 26.13 23.71
C PHE A 872 -10.70 27.11 23.00
N LEU A 873 -11.46 26.65 21.99
CA LEU A 873 -12.45 27.48 21.30
C LEU A 873 -13.63 27.84 22.21
N GLN A 874 -14.17 26.87 22.94
CA GLN A 874 -15.31 27.10 23.85
C GLN A 874 -14.99 28.08 24.99
N ASN A 875 -13.74 28.13 25.46
CA ASN A 875 -13.32 29.09 26.49
C ASN A 875 -13.35 30.55 26.03
N GLN A 876 -13.54 30.79 24.73
CA GLN A 876 -13.69 32.12 24.15
C GLN A 876 -15.16 32.54 23.98
N VAL A 877 -16.11 31.66 24.36
CA VAL A 877 -17.54 32.01 24.40
C VAL A 877 -17.80 32.88 25.63
N ASP A 878 -18.32 34.10 25.41
CA ASP A 878 -18.60 35.05 26.48
C ASP A 878 -20.07 35.05 26.93
N GLU A 879 -20.47 36.00 27.77
CA GLU A 879 -21.84 36.08 28.31
C GLU A 879 -22.94 36.21 27.26
N THR A 880 -22.61 36.55 26.01
CA THR A 880 -23.57 36.60 24.90
C THR A 880 -23.94 35.21 24.38
N GLY A 881 -23.15 34.19 24.72
CA GLY A 881 -23.26 32.84 24.15
C GLY A 881 -22.57 32.68 22.80
N LEU A 882 -21.90 33.71 22.28
CA LEU A 882 -21.07 33.65 21.09
C LEU A 882 -19.58 33.60 21.43
N MET A 883 -18.81 32.94 20.58
CA MET A 883 -17.35 32.97 20.59
C MET A 883 -16.86 34.36 20.17
N ASN A 884 -16.08 35.01 21.05
CA ASN A 884 -15.50 36.31 20.85
C ASN A 884 -14.02 36.16 20.46
N VAL A 885 -13.77 36.01 19.15
CA VAL A 885 -12.45 35.69 18.60
C VAL A 885 -11.45 36.80 18.92
N PRO A 886 -10.33 36.53 19.60
CA PRO A 886 -9.35 37.55 19.92
C PRO A 886 -8.55 37.93 18.67
N GLN A 887 -8.06 39.17 18.64
CA GLN A 887 -7.25 39.67 17.53
C GLN A 887 -6.05 38.77 17.17
N SER A 888 -5.45 38.09 18.16
CA SER A 888 -4.32 37.18 17.97
C SER A 888 -4.69 35.84 17.33
N PHE A 889 -5.99 35.51 17.25
CA PHE A 889 -6.51 34.30 16.61
C PHE A 889 -7.41 34.59 15.40
N ALA A 890 -7.44 35.84 14.94
CA ALA A 890 -8.28 36.33 13.85
C ALA A 890 -7.66 36.18 12.45
N ASN A 891 -6.58 35.40 12.29
CA ASN A 891 -5.93 35.24 10.98
C ASN A 891 -6.78 34.36 10.06
N ASP A 892 -7.17 34.91 8.91
CA ASP A 892 -7.81 34.17 7.82
C ASP A 892 -7.47 34.80 6.45
N TRP A 893 -7.30 33.95 5.43
CA TRP A 893 -7.03 34.34 4.05
C TRP A 893 -8.27 34.82 3.29
N GLY A 894 -9.48 34.56 3.80
CA GLY A 894 -10.72 35.05 3.18
C GLY A 894 -10.95 36.55 3.36
N ARG A 895 -10.55 37.14 4.50
CA ARG A 895 -10.91 38.52 4.86
C ARG A 895 -10.04 39.16 5.95
N GLU A 896 -9.89 40.49 5.94
CA GLU A 896 -9.30 41.23 7.06
C GLU A 896 -10.34 41.46 8.17
N GLY A 897 -9.97 41.21 9.44
CA GLY A 897 -10.80 41.55 10.60
C GLY A 897 -11.66 40.40 11.16
N GLY A 898 -11.10 39.20 11.34
CA GLY A 898 -11.82 38.02 11.87
C GLY A 898 -12.06 37.97 13.38
N GLN A 899 -11.77 39.05 14.12
CA GLN A 899 -11.97 39.13 15.57
C GLN A 899 -13.43 39.47 15.95
N GLY A 900 -13.78 39.32 17.23
CA GLY A 900 -15.11 39.62 17.76
C GLY A 900 -16.08 38.44 17.60
N HIS A 901 -17.39 38.71 17.69
CA HIS A 901 -18.45 37.72 17.45
C HIS A 901 -18.61 37.39 15.96
N ASN A 902 -17.53 36.89 15.35
CA ASN A 902 -17.48 36.61 13.93
C ASN A 902 -18.42 35.45 13.56
N SER A 903 -19.30 35.68 12.59
CA SER A 903 -20.31 34.74 12.13
C SER A 903 -19.72 33.43 11.60
N ALA A 904 -18.71 33.51 10.72
CA ALA A 904 -18.05 32.33 10.18
C ALA A 904 -17.40 31.47 11.27
N ALA A 905 -16.69 32.09 12.21
CA ALA A 905 -16.05 31.39 13.33
C ALA A 905 -17.08 30.72 14.27
N ASN A 906 -18.19 31.40 14.56
CA ASN A 906 -19.26 30.86 15.40
C ASN A 906 -20.03 29.70 14.72
N VAL A 907 -20.29 29.81 13.42
CA VAL A 907 -20.89 28.73 12.63
C VAL A 907 -19.98 27.50 12.57
N LEU A 908 -18.66 27.70 12.45
CA LEU A 908 -17.68 26.61 12.49
C LEU A 908 -17.58 25.97 13.89
N LEU A 909 -17.62 26.77 14.96
CA LEU A 909 -17.69 26.23 16.33
C LEU A 909 -18.96 25.41 16.53
N TYR A 910 -20.12 25.88 16.04
CA TYR A 910 -21.36 25.11 16.05
C TYR A 910 -21.17 23.74 15.37
N ARG A 911 -20.63 23.72 14.15
CA ARG A 911 -20.39 22.47 13.43
C ARG A 911 -19.41 21.57 14.18
N ALA A 912 -18.33 22.12 14.75
CA ALA A 912 -17.34 21.39 15.54
C ALA A 912 -17.95 20.74 16.80
N LEU A 913 -18.91 21.41 17.46
CA LEU A 913 -19.64 20.86 18.61
C LEU A 913 -20.61 19.74 18.22
N VAL A 914 -21.30 19.88 17.09
CA VAL A 914 -22.17 18.82 16.55
C VAL A 914 -21.36 17.55 16.28
N VAL A 915 -20.26 17.65 15.53
CA VAL A 915 -19.44 16.48 15.21
C VAL A 915 -18.72 15.91 16.43
N LEU A 916 -18.37 16.75 17.41
CA LEU A 916 -17.82 16.29 18.69
C LEU A 916 -18.85 15.47 19.48
N SER A 917 -20.12 15.88 19.50
CA SER A 917 -21.20 15.14 20.17
C SER A 917 -21.37 13.74 19.59
N GLU A 918 -21.31 13.64 18.26
CA GLU A 918 -21.37 12.35 17.55
C GLU A 918 -20.16 11.47 17.89
N LEU A 919 -18.93 12.01 17.80
CA LEU A 919 -17.72 11.26 18.17
C LEU A 919 -17.72 10.82 19.63
N ALA A 920 -18.18 11.68 20.56
CA ALA A 920 -18.27 11.33 21.97
C ALA A 920 -19.27 10.19 22.20
N SER A 921 -20.41 10.20 21.50
CA SER A 921 -21.41 9.11 21.55
C SER A 921 -20.80 7.79 21.07
N GLU A 922 -20.04 7.83 19.98
CA GLU A 922 -19.39 6.66 19.37
C GLU A 922 -18.23 6.11 20.21
N LEU A 923 -17.59 6.96 21.00
CA LEU A 923 -16.60 6.57 22.01
C LEU A 923 -17.22 6.06 23.33
N GLY A 924 -18.55 6.06 23.44
CA GLY A 924 -19.28 5.64 24.63
C GLY A 924 -19.34 6.68 25.75
N ASP A 925 -18.98 7.94 25.48
CA ASP A 925 -19.08 9.07 26.41
C ASP A 925 -20.41 9.82 26.21
N THR A 926 -21.52 9.15 26.56
CA THR A 926 -22.87 9.65 26.32
C THR A 926 -23.22 10.91 27.10
N ASP A 927 -22.61 11.11 28.27
CA ASP A 927 -22.86 12.28 29.12
C ASP A 927 -22.21 13.53 28.50
N SER A 928 -20.95 13.43 28.07
CA SER A 928 -20.29 14.53 27.35
C SER A 928 -20.97 14.79 26.01
N ALA A 929 -21.39 13.74 25.29
CA ALA A 929 -22.11 13.89 24.02
C ALA A 929 -23.39 14.74 24.16
N ALA A 930 -24.21 14.46 25.18
CA ALA A 930 -25.42 15.23 25.46
C ALA A 930 -25.09 16.70 25.79
N SER A 931 -24.02 16.93 26.57
CA SER A 931 -23.53 18.28 26.90
C SER A 931 -23.08 19.05 25.65
N PHE A 932 -22.31 18.42 24.77
CA PHE A 932 -21.85 19.03 23.52
C PHE A 932 -23.02 19.37 22.57
N ALA A 933 -24.02 18.48 22.47
CA ALA A 933 -25.24 18.75 21.70
C ALA A 933 -26.06 19.93 22.26
N ALA A 934 -26.16 20.03 23.60
CA ALA A 934 -26.82 21.15 24.25
C ALA A 934 -26.07 22.46 23.98
N ASN A 935 -24.75 22.47 24.10
CA ASN A 935 -23.92 23.64 23.78
C ASN A 935 -24.04 24.07 22.32
N ALA A 936 -24.07 23.11 21.38
CA ALA A 936 -24.30 23.42 19.97
C ALA A 936 -25.68 24.06 19.76
N SER A 937 -26.72 23.55 20.42
CA SER A 937 -28.08 24.10 20.33
C SER A 937 -28.14 25.53 20.86
N SER A 938 -27.56 25.79 22.03
CA SER A 938 -27.49 27.15 22.61
C SER A 938 -26.68 28.12 21.75
N LEU A 939 -25.58 27.66 21.14
CA LEU A 939 -24.79 28.48 20.22
C LEU A 939 -25.58 28.82 18.94
N LYS A 940 -26.31 27.85 18.37
CA LYS A 940 -27.20 28.09 17.23
C LYS A 940 -28.27 29.13 17.55
N GLU A 941 -28.89 29.05 18.72
CA GLU A 941 -29.85 30.06 19.20
C GLU A 941 -29.20 31.44 19.32
N ALA A 942 -27.99 31.53 19.91
CA ALA A 942 -27.27 32.80 20.04
C ALA A 942 -26.91 33.42 18.68
N ILE A 943 -26.47 32.61 17.70
CA ILE A 943 -26.17 33.06 16.34
C ILE A 943 -27.42 33.67 15.70
N ASN A 944 -28.56 32.98 15.77
CA ASN A 944 -29.82 33.48 15.19
C ASN A 944 -30.37 34.69 15.93
N ASN A 945 -30.20 34.79 17.25
CA ASN A 945 -30.73 35.92 18.01
C ASN A 945 -29.90 37.21 17.86
N ILE A 946 -28.58 37.10 17.67
CA ILE A 946 -27.66 38.23 17.73
C ILE A 946 -27.16 38.63 16.33
N LEU A 947 -26.83 37.65 15.49
CA LEU A 947 -26.19 37.91 14.20
C LEU A 947 -27.18 37.99 13.05
N TRP A 948 -28.39 37.41 13.15
CA TRP A 948 -29.41 37.54 12.11
C TRP A 948 -29.96 38.98 12.03
N ASP A 949 -30.06 39.53 10.82
CA ASP A 949 -30.65 40.84 10.56
C ASP A 949 -31.97 40.70 9.80
N ASP A 950 -33.10 40.79 10.52
CA ASP A 950 -34.44 40.67 9.94
C ASP A 950 -34.76 41.71 8.84
N GLN A 951 -34.03 42.84 8.78
CA GLN A 951 -34.26 43.85 7.75
C GLN A 951 -33.56 43.51 6.43
N VAL A 952 -32.44 42.81 6.50
CA VAL A 952 -31.59 42.46 5.35
C VAL A 952 -31.77 40.98 4.96
N GLU A 953 -32.37 40.19 5.85
CA GLU A 953 -32.57 38.74 5.72
C GLU A 953 -31.24 37.98 5.54
N LEU A 954 -30.19 38.43 6.25
CA LEU A 954 -28.85 37.82 6.24
C LEU A 954 -28.22 37.89 7.63
N TYR A 955 -27.25 37.01 7.89
CA TYR A 955 -26.38 37.10 9.06
C TYR A 955 -25.34 38.21 8.88
N ARG A 956 -25.21 39.07 9.90
CA ARG A 956 -24.14 40.04 10.03
C ARG A 956 -22.80 39.32 10.23
N ASP A 957 -21.75 39.96 9.78
CA ASP A 957 -20.37 39.53 10.01
C ASP A 957 -20.05 39.36 11.49
N ASN A 958 -20.44 40.34 12.29
CA ASN A 958 -20.41 40.33 13.75
C ASN A 958 -21.46 41.31 14.29
N ASP A 959 -21.68 41.29 15.60
CA ASP A 959 -22.67 42.09 16.33
C ASP A 959 -22.45 43.61 16.27
N LEU A 960 -21.25 44.06 15.87
CA LEU A 960 -20.91 45.47 15.69
C LEU A 960 -20.84 45.89 14.21
N SER A 961 -21.00 44.94 13.29
CA SER A 961 -20.81 45.15 11.86
C SER A 961 -22.12 45.39 11.12
N THR A 962 -22.04 46.21 10.07
CA THR A 962 -23.11 46.38 9.09
C THR A 962 -22.88 45.54 7.82
N LEU A 963 -21.84 44.71 7.80
CA LEU A 963 -21.52 43.83 6.68
C LEU A 963 -22.22 42.48 6.85
N HIS A 964 -22.67 41.88 5.75
CA HIS A 964 -23.33 40.57 5.70
C HIS A 964 -22.55 39.68 4.73
N PRO A 965 -21.49 39.01 5.22
CA PRO A 965 -20.53 38.36 4.36
C PRO A 965 -21.01 36.96 3.99
N GLN A 966 -20.65 36.52 2.78
CA GLN A 966 -21.18 35.29 2.22
C GLN A 966 -20.60 34.02 2.85
N ASP A 967 -19.40 34.07 3.41
CA ASP A 967 -18.77 32.97 4.13
C ASP A 967 -19.61 32.50 5.33
N GLY A 968 -19.96 33.42 6.24
CA GLY A 968 -20.82 33.12 7.39
C GLY A 968 -22.23 32.68 6.99
N ASN A 969 -22.82 33.34 5.98
CA ASN A 969 -24.18 33.03 5.50
C ASN A 969 -24.26 31.67 4.78
N ALA A 970 -23.33 31.38 3.87
CA ALA A 970 -23.31 30.11 3.14
C ALA A 970 -23.03 28.94 4.08
N MET A 971 -22.10 29.07 5.03
CA MET A 971 -21.85 28.04 6.02
C MET A 971 -23.04 27.84 6.97
N ALA A 972 -23.80 28.91 7.29
CA ALA A 972 -25.01 28.80 8.10
C ALA A 972 -26.08 27.93 7.40
N VAL A 973 -26.15 27.98 6.06
CA VAL A 973 -27.01 27.08 5.28
C VAL A 973 -26.44 25.66 5.28
N VAL A 974 -25.18 25.48 4.89
CA VAL A 974 -24.53 24.16 4.73
C VAL A 974 -24.51 23.37 6.04
N PHE A 975 -24.24 24.03 7.17
CA PHE A 975 -24.21 23.39 8.49
C PHE A 975 -25.54 23.44 9.23
N ASN A 976 -26.62 23.86 8.58
CA ASN A 976 -27.97 23.85 9.17
C ASN A 976 -28.10 24.72 10.45
N VAL A 977 -27.53 25.92 10.42
CA VAL A 977 -27.67 26.94 11.48
C VAL A 977 -28.96 27.75 11.32
N THR A 978 -29.52 27.85 10.12
CA THR A 978 -30.81 28.51 9.88
C THR A 978 -31.97 27.82 10.63
N GLU A 979 -32.99 28.58 11.04
CA GLU A 979 -34.18 28.07 11.73
C GLU A 979 -35.39 27.92 10.81
N THR A 980 -35.48 28.73 9.75
CA THR A 980 -36.60 28.72 8.82
C THR A 980 -36.15 28.50 7.38
N GLN A 981 -37.06 27.98 6.53
CA GLN A 981 -36.81 27.87 5.10
C GLN A 981 -36.58 29.24 4.45
N GLY A 982 -37.26 30.29 4.92
CA GLY A 982 -37.04 31.66 4.44
C GLY A 982 -35.62 32.18 4.73
N GLN A 983 -35.09 31.89 5.92
CA GLN A 983 -33.68 32.19 6.24
C GLN A 983 -32.71 31.43 5.34
N ASN A 984 -33.01 30.16 5.06
CA ASN A 984 -32.21 29.31 4.18
C ASN A 984 -32.15 29.89 2.76
N GLU A 985 -33.30 30.21 2.17
CA GLU A 985 -33.42 30.82 0.84
C GLU A 985 -32.72 32.19 0.77
N ALA A 986 -32.92 33.06 1.76
CA ALA A 986 -32.30 34.39 1.78
C ALA A 986 -30.76 34.35 1.89
N SER A 987 -30.22 33.34 2.58
CA SER A 987 -28.78 33.15 2.77
C SER A 987 -28.08 32.44 1.60
N THR A 988 -28.80 32.05 0.54
CA THR A 988 -28.23 31.47 -0.68
C THR A 988 -27.81 32.54 -1.70
N LEU A 989 -26.56 33.01 -1.62
CA LEU A 989 -26.00 33.96 -2.59
C LEU A 989 -24.74 33.39 -3.28
N LEU A 990 -24.54 33.76 -4.55
CA LEU A 990 -23.33 33.41 -5.33
C LEU A 990 -22.10 34.13 -4.76
N GLU A 991 -20.99 33.41 -4.64
CA GLU A 991 -19.71 33.93 -4.15
C GLU A 991 -19.28 35.22 -4.89
N GLY A 992 -18.83 36.23 -4.15
CA GLY A 992 -18.23 37.44 -4.69
C GLY A 992 -19.23 38.53 -5.06
N PHE A 993 -20.46 38.55 -4.54
CA PHE A 993 -21.38 39.70 -4.71
C PHE A 993 -21.38 40.61 -3.48
N THR A 994 -21.16 41.91 -3.68
CA THR A 994 -21.37 42.93 -2.66
C THR A 994 -22.86 43.20 -2.45
N ALA A 995 -23.24 43.80 -1.31
CA ALA A 995 -24.64 44.04 -0.91
C ALA A 995 -25.50 44.84 -1.93
N ASN A 996 -24.88 45.47 -2.92
CA ASN A 996 -25.55 46.19 -4.02
C ASN A 996 -25.67 45.38 -5.33
N GLY A 997 -25.29 44.09 -5.32
CA GLY A 997 -25.36 43.23 -6.50
C GLY A 997 -24.17 43.32 -7.46
N SER A 998 -23.06 44.00 -7.12
CA SER A 998 -21.84 43.99 -7.95
C SER A 998 -20.88 42.87 -7.56
N LEU A 999 -20.10 42.37 -8.52
CA LEU A 999 -19.02 41.42 -8.25
C LEU A 999 -17.86 42.14 -7.52
N GLY A 1000 -17.50 41.68 -6.33
CA GLY A 1000 -16.36 42.10 -5.53
C GLY A 1000 -15.68 40.88 -4.89
N TYR A 1001 -14.63 40.38 -5.54
CA TYR A 1001 -13.72 39.38 -4.98
C TYR A 1001 -12.53 40.08 -4.31
N ARG A 1002 -11.87 39.45 -3.33
CA ARG A 1002 -10.68 40.02 -2.64
C ARG A 1002 -9.53 40.35 -3.62
N SER A 1003 -9.57 39.87 -4.87
CA SER A 1003 -8.67 40.32 -5.94
C SER A 1003 -8.75 41.83 -6.23
N ALA A 1004 -9.88 42.49 -5.95
CA ALA A 1004 -10.01 43.94 -6.02
C ALA A 1004 -9.33 44.68 -4.84
N ALA A 1005 -8.89 43.96 -3.81
CA ALA A 1005 -8.28 44.49 -2.59
C ALA A 1005 -7.10 43.61 -2.10
N GLY A 1006 -6.41 42.94 -3.02
CA GLY A 1006 -5.43 41.89 -2.70
C GLY A 1006 -4.38 42.33 -1.69
N ALA A 1007 -3.75 41.35 -1.02
CA ALA A 1007 -2.56 41.56 -0.21
C ALA A 1007 -1.56 42.46 -0.97
N ASN A 1008 -1.56 43.77 -0.65
CA ASN A 1008 -0.79 44.81 -1.33
C ASN A 1008 -0.94 44.92 -2.88
N PHE A 1009 -2.11 44.62 -3.46
CA PHE A 1009 -2.35 44.75 -4.92
C PHE A 1009 -1.50 43.84 -5.83
N ASP A 1010 -1.10 42.65 -5.36
CA ASP A 1010 -0.25 41.74 -6.15
C ASP A 1010 -0.98 40.45 -6.56
N HIS A 1011 -1.39 40.37 -7.83
CA HIS A 1011 -2.06 39.20 -8.41
C HIS A 1011 -1.13 37.98 -8.56
N SER A 1012 0.19 38.16 -8.50
CA SER A 1012 1.17 37.07 -8.64
C SER A 1012 1.33 36.20 -7.39
N PHE A 1013 0.66 36.55 -6.28
CA PHE A 1013 0.70 35.82 -5.01
C PHE A 1013 -0.37 34.72 -4.88
N THR A 1014 -1.37 34.71 -5.77
CA THR A 1014 -2.49 33.77 -5.69
C THR A 1014 -2.14 32.52 -6.48
N SER A 1015 -2.10 31.36 -5.81
CA SER A 1015 -1.87 30.10 -6.51
C SER A 1015 -3.10 29.70 -7.32
N HIS A 1016 -2.86 29.17 -8.50
CA HIS A 1016 -3.88 28.76 -9.47
C HIS A 1016 -4.48 27.38 -9.16
N SER A 1017 -3.95 26.67 -8.16
CA SER A 1017 -4.32 25.30 -7.83
C SER A 1017 -4.29 25.10 -6.32
N HIS A 1018 -5.43 25.02 -5.62
CA HIS A 1018 -5.50 24.93 -4.15
C HIS A 1018 -6.59 23.99 -3.62
N GLY A 1019 -6.26 23.16 -2.63
CA GLY A 1019 -7.14 22.10 -2.11
C GLY A 1019 -8.44 22.60 -1.44
N TRP A 1020 -8.45 23.82 -0.92
CA TRP A 1020 -9.68 24.47 -0.43
C TRP A 1020 -10.70 24.84 -1.52
N ALA A 1021 -10.31 24.87 -2.79
CA ALA A 1021 -11.15 25.32 -3.91
C ALA A 1021 -11.90 24.14 -4.56
N THR A 1022 -11.91 23.00 -3.87
CA THR A 1022 -12.41 21.72 -4.36
C THR A 1022 -13.86 21.45 -3.95
N GLY A 1023 -14.48 22.44 -3.30
CA GLY A 1023 -15.90 22.43 -2.94
C GLY A 1023 -16.84 21.95 -4.05
N PRO A 1024 -16.65 22.34 -5.34
CA PRO A 1024 -17.51 21.86 -6.43
C PRO A 1024 -17.61 20.34 -6.55
N THR A 1025 -16.52 19.59 -6.33
CA THR A 1025 -16.54 18.12 -6.40
C THR A 1025 -17.53 17.55 -5.39
N SER A 1026 -17.38 17.91 -4.12
CA SER A 1026 -18.26 17.44 -3.06
C SER A 1026 -19.68 17.99 -3.19
N ALA A 1027 -19.86 19.25 -3.61
CA ALA A 1027 -21.17 19.86 -3.77
C ALA A 1027 -21.98 19.21 -4.89
N LEU A 1028 -21.38 18.95 -6.05
CA LEU A 1028 -22.04 18.28 -7.16
C LEU A 1028 -22.39 16.82 -6.80
N THR A 1029 -21.53 16.11 -6.06
CA THR A 1029 -21.83 14.75 -5.58
C THR A 1029 -22.94 14.74 -4.52
N PHE A 1030 -22.83 15.56 -3.48
CA PHE A 1030 -23.71 15.49 -2.31
C PHE A 1030 -25.04 16.24 -2.49
N HIS A 1031 -25.08 17.29 -3.31
CA HIS A 1031 -26.26 18.13 -3.47
C HIS A 1031 -26.92 18.01 -4.84
N VAL A 1032 -26.17 17.96 -5.95
CA VAL A 1032 -26.78 17.80 -7.29
C VAL A 1032 -27.14 16.36 -7.56
N LEU A 1033 -26.15 15.47 -7.54
CA LEU A 1033 -26.38 14.02 -7.62
C LEU A 1033 -27.19 13.54 -6.40
N GLY A 1034 -26.94 14.15 -5.24
CA GLY A 1034 -27.77 14.05 -4.05
C GLY A 1034 -27.40 12.91 -3.11
N ILE A 1035 -26.33 12.16 -3.40
CA ILE A 1035 -25.94 10.99 -2.60
C ILE A 1035 -24.98 11.40 -1.48
N GLY A 1036 -25.30 11.08 -0.24
CA GLY A 1036 -24.43 11.31 0.91
C GLY A 1036 -24.47 10.16 1.91
N ILE A 1037 -23.37 9.92 2.61
CA ILE A 1037 -23.36 8.98 3.74
C ILE A 1037 -23.76 9.66 5.03
N THR A 1038 -24.47 8.95 5.91
CA THR A 1038 -25.02 9.50 7.16
C THR A 1038 -24.50 8.81 8.41
N SER A 1039 -23.69 7.75 8.25
CA SER A 1039 -22.96 7.10 9.34
C SER A 1039 -21.66 6.49 8.82
N PRO A 1040 -20.76 6.04 9.72
CA PRO A 1040 -19.41 5.61 9.35
C PRO A 1040 -19.39 4.59 8.21
N GLN A 1041 -18.48 4.83 7.26
CA GLN A 1041 -18.28 4.01 6.06
C GLN A 1041 -19.50 3.92 5.13
N GLY A 1042 -20.58 4.68 5.37
CA GLY A 1042 -21.81 4.55 4.61
C GLY A 1042 -22.69 3.38 5.04
N LYS A 1043 -22.56 2.88 6.28
CA LYS A 1043 -23.51 1.90 6.85
C LYS A 1043 -24.95 2.39 6.71
N SER A 1044 -25.13 3.70 6.83
CA SER A 1044 -26.33 4.40 6.41
C SER A 1044 -26.02 5.52 5.42
N TRP A 1045 -26.98 5.78 4.54
CA TRP A 1045 -26.85 6.76 3.45
C TRP A 1045 -28.19 7.46 3.15
N ALA A 1046 -28.12 8.55 2.41
CA ALA A 1046 -29.28 9.30 1.95
C ALA A 1046 -29.10 9.76 0.49
N VAL A 1047 -30.19 9.75 -0.27
CA VAL A 1047 -30.24 10.24 -1.66
C VAL A 1047 -31.31 11.32 -1.77
N ASN A 1048 -30.88 12.55 -2.05
CA ASN A 1048 -31.69 13.77 -2.13
C ASN A 1048 -31.31 14.57 -3.39
N PRO A 1049 -31.68 14.12 -4.61
CA PRO A 1049 -31.25 14.75 -5.85
C PRO A 1049 -31.86 16.15 -6.01
N VAL A 1050 -31.05 17.10 -6.48
CA VAL A 1050 -31.48 18.46 -6.81
C VAL A 1050 -31.29 18.67 -8.31
N LEU A 1051 -32.41 18.71 -9.05
CA LEU A 1051 -32.38 18.74 -10.52
C LEU A 1051 -31.82 20.05 -11.09
N SER A 1052 -32.15 21.19 -10.48
CA SER A 1052 -31.66 22.53 -10.89
C SER A 1052 -31.75 22.84 -12.40
N GLY A 1053 -32.74 22.27 -13.11
CA GLY A 1053 -32.93 22.46 -14.55
C GLY A 1053 -32.14 21.51 -15.46
N LEU A 1054 -31.38 20.55 -14.89
CA LEU A 1054 -30.69 19.50 -15.64
C LEU A 1054 -31.63 18.35 -16.01
N ASP A 1055 -31.42 17.78 -17.19
CA ASP A 1055 -32.17 16.61 -17.66
C ASP A 1055 -31.72 15.32 -16.98
N SER A 1056 -30.45 15.22 -16.59
CA SER A 1056 -29.89 14.02 -15.96
C SER A 1056 -28.58 14.30 -15.21
N ALA A 1057 -28.31 13.51 -14.19
CA ALA A 1057 -26.97 13.36 -13.63
C ALA A 1057 -26.72 11.91 -13.21
N GLU A 1058 -25.47 11.46 -13.31
CA GLU A 1058 -25.01 10.17 -12.83
C GLU A 1058 -23.64 10.29 -12.17
N GLY A 1059 -23.39 9.43 -11.20
CA GLY A 1059 -22.12 9.44 -10.50
C GLY A 1059 -22.15 8.58 -9.25
N GLY A 1060 -21.08 8.67 -8.49
CA GLY A 1060 -20.95 7.94 -7.25
C GLY A 1060 -19.51 7.92 -6.76
N PHE A 1061 -19.33 7.30 -5.62
CA PHE A 1061 -18.04 7.13 -4.98
C PHE A 1061 -17.99 5.79 -4.25
N GLU A 1062 -16.78 5.37 -3.92
CA GLU A 1062 -16.55 4.17 -3.13
C GLU A 1062 -16.23 4.56 -1.68
N THR A 1063 -16.67 3.74 -0.73
CA THR A 1063 -16.23 3.75 0.67
C THR A 1063 -15.89 2.34 1.07
N THR A 1064 -15.17 2.12 2.19
CA THR A 1064 -14.79 0.79 2.75
C THR A 1064 -15.85 -0.35 2.75
N LEU A 1065 -17.14 -0.07 2.55
CA LEU A 1065 -18.22 -1.06 2.36
C LEU A 1065 -18.54 -1.42 0.90
N GLY A 1066 -18.33 -0.52 -0.06
CA GLY A 1066 -18.41 -0.78 -1.51
C GLY A 1066 -18.83 0.47 -2.29
N TRP A 1067 -19.32 0.27 -3.51
CA TRP A 1067 -19.77 1.35 -4.39
C TRP A 1067 -21.10 1.97 -3.94
N PHE A 1068 -21.17 3.30 -3.91
CA PHE A 1068 -22.37 4.11 -3.68
C PHE A 1068 -22.62 4.97 -4.93
N GLY A 1069 -23.59 4.58 -5.74
CA GLY A 1069 -23.92 5.22 -7.00
C GLY A 1069 -25.36 5.68 -7.08
N VAL A 1070 -25.55 6.80 -7.77
CA VAL A 1070 -26.87 7.32 -8.15
C VAL A 1070 -26.85 7.67 -9.63
N LYS A 1071 -27.99 7.44 -10.29
CA LYS A 1071 -28.27 7.98 -11.61
C LYS A 1071 -29.71 8.47 -11.62
N TRP A 1072 -29.95 9.69 -12.05
CA TRP A 1072 -31.30 10.17 -12.25
C TRP A 1072 -31.48 10.82 -13.62
N GLU A 1073 -32.68 10.66 -14.15
CA GLU A 1073 -33.13 11.22 -15.42
C GLU A 1073 -34.53 11.80 -15.23
N ALA A 1074 -34.68 13.07 -15.60
CA ALA A 1074 -35.93 13.81 -15.53
C ALA A 1074 -36.46 14.08 -16.95
N ASN A 1075 -37.75 13.86 -17.15
CA ASN A 1075 -38.48 14.42 -18.29
C ASN A 1075 -39.75 15.11 -17.79
N GLU A 1076 -40.55 15.69 -18.70
CA GLU A 1076 -41.77 16.44 -18.36
C GLU A 1076 -42.79 15.64 -17.53
N THR A 1077 -42.74 14.31 -17.53
CA THR A 1077 -43.77 13.44 -16.94
C THR A 1077 -43.26 12.51 -15.85
N VAL A 1078 -41.96 12.20 -15.81
CA VAL A 1078 -41.38 11.22 -14.89
C VAL A 1078 -39.96 11.61 -14.51
N LEU A 1079 -39.66 11.54 -13.22
CA LEU A 1079 -38.31 11.50 -12.68
C LEU A 1079 -37.97 10.06 -12.29
N THR A 1080 -36.92 9.49 -12.90
CA THR A 1080 -36.40 8.16 -12.56
C THR A 1080 -35.10 8.33 -11.79
N VAL A 1081 -34.97 7.64 -10.65
CA VAL A 1081 -33.78 7.62 -9.80
C VAL A 1081 -33.34 6.17 -9.62
N GLN A 1082 -32.13 5.84 -10.02
CA GLN A 1082 -31.49 4.56 -9.80
C GLN A 1082 -30.46 4.73 -8.68
N VAL A 1083 -30.47 3.81 -7.71
CA VAL A 1083 -29.57 3.81 -6.57
C VAL A 1083 -28.90 2.45 -6.49
N THR A 1084 -27.57 2.43 -6.45
CA THR A 1084 -26.76 1.22 -6.28
C THR A 1084 -25.89 1.41 -5.04
N THR A 1085 -26.08 0.57 -4.02
CA THR A 1085 -25.32 0.63 -2.76
C THR A 1085 -24.97 -0.77 -2.26
N PRO A 1086 -24.01 -0.92 -1.34
CA PRO A 1086 -23.62 -2.25 -0.84
C PRO A 1086 -24.76 -2.90 -0.04
N HIS A 1087 -24.99 -4.20 -0.23
CA HIS A 1087 -26.13 -4.93 0.36
C HIS A 1087 -26.26 -4.84 1.89
N ALA A 1088 -25.16 -4.67 2.61
CA ALA A 1088 -25.14 -4.58 4.08
C ALA A 1088 -25.38 -3.16 4.62
N THR A 1089 -25.96 -2.27 3.82
CA THR A 1089 -26.24 -0.87 4.18
C THR A 1089 -27.74 -0.59 4.20
N THR A 1090 -28.14 0.57 4.71
CA THR A 1090 -29.55 1.03 4.70
C THR A 1090 -29.61 2.52 4.41
N GLY A 1091 -30.65 3.00 3.74
CA GLY A 1091 -30.72 4.42 3.43
C GLY A 1091 -32.11 4.96 3.23
N THR A 1092 -32.15 6.27 2.99
CA THR A 1092 -33.38 7.00 2.68
C THR A 1092 -33.26 7.71 1.34
N VAL A 1093 -34.31 7.66 0.53
CA VAL A 1093 -34.39 8.35 -0.76
C VAL A 1093 -35.55 9.35 -0.71
N ASN A 1094 -35.24 10.62 -0.93
CA ASN A 1094 -36.22 11.70 -1.01
C ASN A 1094 -36.24 12.23 -2.44
N ILE A 1095 -37.30 11.91 -3.19
CA ILE A 1095 -37.42 12.32 -4.60
C ILE A 1095 -38.20 13.64 -4.69
N PRO A 1096 -37.67 14.68 -5.36
CA PRO A 1096 -38.35 15.97 -5.48
C PRO A 1096 -39.67 15.89 -6.28
N GLY A 1097 -40.59 16.82 -6.00
CA GLY A 1097 -41.87 17.01 -6.71
C GLY A 1097 -43.11 16.47 -5.99
N SER A 1098 -44.30 16.65 -6.58
CA SER A 1098 -45.60 16.15 -6.11
C SER A 1098 -46.13 15.05 -7.05
N GLY A 1099 -46.54 13.88 -6.53
CA GLY A 1099 -46.92 12.73 -7.36
C GLY A 1099 -46.84 11.38 -6.63
N GLN A 1100 -47.20 10.29 -7.31
CA GLN A 1100 -47.03 8.93 -6.77
C GLN A 1100 -45.59 8.45 -6.96
N ILE A 1101 -45.02 7.79 -5.94
CA ILE A 1101 -43.71 7.12 -6.05
C ILE A 1101 -43.92 5.63 -6.34
N GLN A 1102 -43.13 5.08 -7.25
CA GLN A 1102 -42.92 3.65 -7.39
C GLN A 1102 -41.49 3.29 -7.03
N VAL A 1103 -41.30 2.16 -6.34
CA VAL A 1103 -40.01 1.56 -6.00
C VAL A 1103 -40.01 0.16 -6.59
N ASP A 1104 -39.08 -0.13 -7.50
CA ASP A 1104 -38.96 -1.43 -8.18
C ASP A 1104 -40.27 -1.91 -8.83
N GLY A 1105 -41.11 -0.95 -9.26
CA GLY A 1105 -42.42 -1.17 -9.88
C GLY A 1105 -43.62 -1.10 -8.95
N GLU A 1106 -43.41 -1.06 -7.62
CA GLU A 1106 -44.47 -1.07 -6.62
C GLU A 1106 -44.76 0.32 -6.05
N PRO A 1107 -46.04 0.72 -5.89
CA PRO A 1107 -46.38 2.05 -5.38
C PRO A 1107 -46.09 2.18 -3.88
N VAL A 1108 -45.56 3.33 -3.47
CA VAL A 1108 -45.25 3.66 -2.06
C VAL A 1108 -45.88 4.99 -1.67
N ASP A 1109 -46.47 5.03 -0.47
CA ASP A 1109 -47.06 6.23 0.12
C ASP A 1109 -46.00 7.05 0.87
N GLY A 1110 -45.93 8.36 0.59
CA GLY A 1110 -45.02 9.30 1.27
C GLY A 1110 -44.05 10.01 0.32
N GLY A 1111 -43.24 10.92 0.88
CA GLY A 1111 -42.18 11.64 0.16
C GLY A 1111 -40.77 11.08 0.38
N SER A 1112 -40.57 10.34 1.48
CA SER A 1112 -39.30 9.72 1.87
C SER A 1112 -39.45 8.20 1.88
N VAL A 1113 -38.54 7.48 1.23
CA VAL A 1113 -38.55 6.03 1.10
C VAL A 1113 -37.33 5.44 1.81
N SER A 1114 -37.54 4.52 2.75
CA SER A 1114 -36.45 3.73 3.34
C SER A 1114 -36.11 2.53 2.46
N LEU A 1115 -34.83 2.34 2.15
CA LEU A 1115 -34.32 1.24 1.33
C LEU A 1115 -33.24 0.45 2.06
N ALA A 1116 -33.18 -0.85 1.79
CA ALA A 1116 -32.01 -1.65 2.10
C ALA A 1116 -30.92 -1.42 1.04
N GLY A 1117 -29.70 -1.89 1.30
CA GLY A 1117 -28.62 -1.86 0.34
C GLY A 1117 -28.88 -2.79 -0.85
N GLY A 1118 -28.47 -2.35 -2.04
CA GLY A 1118 -28.65 -3.07 -3.29
C GLY A 1118 -28.94 -2.12 -4.45
N ASP A 1119 -29.46 -2.68 -5.53
CA ASP A 1119 -29.90 -1.95 -6.72
C ASP A 1119 -31.39 -1.68 -6.66
N HIS A 1120 -31.77 -0.40 -6.71
CA HIS A 1120 -33.15 0.04 -6.65
C HIS A 1120 -33.46 1.07 -7.75
N VAL A 1121 -34.66 0.98 -8.32
CA VAL A 1121 -35.18 1.96 -9.29
C VAL A 1121 -36.44 2.60 -8.75
N LEU A 1122 -36.38 3.89 -8.53
CA LEU A 1122 -37.50 4.71 -8.09
C LEU A 1122 -38.02 5.58 -9.23
N LYS A 1123 -39.34 5.74 -9.32
CA LYS A 1123 -39.99 6.63 -10.28
C LYS A 1123 -40.99 7.53 -9.59
N ARG A 1124 -40.91 8.83 -9.86
CA ARG A 1124 -41.91 9.83 -9.49
C ARG A 1124 -42.62 10.29 -10.75
N PHE A 1125 -43.93 10.05 -10.83
CA PHE A 1125 -44.75 10.57 -11.91
C PHE A 1125 -45.10 12.03 -11.59
N LEU A 1126 -44.59 12.96 -12.39
CA LEU A 1126 -44.78 14.39 -12.26
C LEU A 1126 -46.15 14.76 -12.83
N SER A 1127 -46.94 15.51 -12.06
CA SER A 1127 -48.32 15.90 -12.40
C SER A 1127 -48.41 17.16 -13.22
#